data_AF-A0A3B4B8G5-F1
#
_entry.id   AF-A0A3B4B8G5-F1
#
_cell.length_a   1.000
_cell.length_b   1.000
_cell.length_c   1.000
_cell.angle_alpha   90.00
_cell.angle_beta   90.00
_cell.angle_gamma   90.00
#
_symmetry.space_group_name_H-M   'P 1'
#
loop_
_entity.id
_entity.type
_entity.pdbx_description
1 polymer ?
#
loop_
_entity_poly.entity_id
_entity_poly.type
_entity_poly.pdbx_seq_one_letter_code
_entity_poly.pdbx_strand_id
1 'polypeptide(L)'
;MQKQGHICQIKQENGTFSTCGRPKLGGLMDPRQGVIERSGRCQTCAGNMTECPGHFGHIELAKPVFHVGFVTKIMKVLRCVCFFCSKLLVDAAMQKSGRPLKSIKQRLKGKEGRVRGNLMGKRVDFSARTVITPDPNLQIDQVGVPRSIAANMTFPEIVTPFNIDRLQELVRRGNSQYPGAKYIIRDNGDRIDLRFHPKPSDLHLQIGYKVERHMCDGDIVIFNRQPTLHKMSMMGHRVRILPWSTFRLNLSVTTPYNADFDGDEMNLHLPQSLETRAEIQELAMVPRMIVTPQSNRPVMGIVQDTLTAVYSLSPAILKPRPLWTGKQIFSLIIPGHINVIRTHSTHPDDEDSGPYKHISPELIMGILCKKSLGTSAGSLVHISYLEMGHDITRLFYSNIQTVVNNWLLIEGEEGRAHNNELEPTPGNTLRQTFENQVNRILNDARDKTGSSAQKSLSEYNNFKSMVVAGSKGSKINISQVIAVVGQQNVEGKRIPFGFKHRTLPHFIKDDYGPESRGFVENSYLAGLTPTEFFFHAMGGREGLIDTAVKTAETGYIQRRLIKSMESVMVKYDGTVRNSINQVVQLRYGEDGLAGENVEFQNLATVKPSFDCTNERALKRTLQEDIVKDVLTNAHVQSALEREFEKMREDRDVLRAIFPTGDSKVCSSVNCIAHPGEMVGALAAQSLGEPATQMTLNTFHYAGVSAKNVTLGVPRLKELINISKRPKTPSLTVFLLGQAARDAERAKDILCRLEHTTLRKVNAPEYLTLELKRQKCVTLFTFSGSSCGRHNKKKIIITEDGEFKALQEWILETDGVSLMRVLSEKDVDPVRTTSNDIVEIFTVLGIEAVRKALERELYHVISFDGSYVNYRHLALLCDTMTCRGHLMAITRHGINRQDTGPLMKCSFEETVDVLMEASSHGEVDPMKGVSENIMLGQLAPAGTGCFDLLLDRRVSPPVRRPTRAGSLLDTRPPGPPPRAPRGPRGPRVRTFRLQVRLRLNCSKHKV
;
A
#
# COMPACT_ATOMS: atom_id res chain seq x y z
N MET A 1 31.64 -42.31 6.01
CA MET A 1 31.70 -41.00 6.70
C MET A 1 30.62 -40.82 7.78
N GLN A 2 29.33 -41.09 7.54
CA GLN A 2 28.23 -40.64 8.44
C GLN A 2 28.25 -41.08 9.92
N LYS A 3 28.98 -42.13 10.35
CA LYS A 3 28.99 -42.56 11.78
C LYS A 3 29.70 -41.58 12.74
N GLN A 4 30.49 -40.63 12.26
CA GLN A 4 31.36 -39.79 13.10
C GLN A 4 30.64 -38.65 13.86
N GLY A 5 29.37 -38.36 13.56
CA GLY A 5 28.62 -37.24 14.15
C GLY A 5 27.69 -37.58 15.33
N HIS A 6 27.69 -38.82 15.83
CA HIS A 6 26.71 -39.29 16.81
C HIS A 6 27.36 -39.72 18.13
N ILE A 7 26.79 -39.28 19.26
CA ILE A 7 27.42 -39.42 20.59
C ILE A 7 27.09 -40.75 21.28
N CYS A 8 25.93 -41.34 20.98
CA CYS A 8 25.58 -42.67 21.47
C CYS A 8 24.79 -43.48 20.44
N GLN A 9 24.89 -44.80 20.54
CA GLN A 9 24.01 -45.75 19.87
C GLN A 9 22.85 -46.11 20.81
N ILE A 10 21.61 -45.98 20.34
CA ILE A 10 20.42 -46.40 21.06
C ILE A 10 20.20 -47.89 20.77
N LYS A 11 20.09 -48.71 21.83
CA LYS A 11 19.95 -50.18 21.76
C LYS A 11 18.77 -50.75 22.54
N GLN A 12 18.17 -50.00 23.46
CA GLN A 12 17.05 -50.48 24.29
C GLN A 12 15.76 -49.71 23.99
N GLU A 13 14.75 -50.44 23.52
CA GLU A 13 13.38 -49.93 23.30
C GLU A 13 12.53 -50.04 24.57
N ASN A 14 12.73 -51.09 25.38
CA ASN A 14 11.93 -51.36 26.57
C ASN A 14 12.40 -50.54 27.79
N GLY A 15 11.69 -49.44 28.06
CA GLY A 15 11.77 -48.63 29.28
C GLY A 15 12.88 -47.59 29.26
N THR A 16 12.50 -46.31 29.34
CA THR A 16 13.39 -45.13 29.39
C THR A 16 14.21 -45.03 30.67
N PHE A 17 13.63 -45.43 31.80
CA PHE A 17 14.24 -45.43 33.12
C PHE A 17 14.60 -46.85 33.58
N SER A 18 15.60 -46.96 34.44
CA SER A 18 15.92 -48.18 35.18
C SER A 18 14.89 -48.43 36.29
N THR A 19 14.94 -49.61 36.91
CA THR A 19 14.13 -49.96 38.10
C THR A 19 14.40 -49.05 39.30
N CYS A 20 15.53 -48.34 39.34
CA CYS A 20 15.85 -47.32 40.34
C CYS A 20 15.59 -45.87 39.87
N GLY A 21 14.71 -45.68 38.87
CA GLY A 21 14.21 -44.37 38.44
C GLY A 21 15.18 -43.49 37.67
N ARG A 22 16.43 -43.93 37.44
CA ARG A 22 17.44 -43.16 36.69
C ARG A 22 17.34 -43.44 35.18
N PRO A 23 17.62 -42.47 34.29
CA PRO A 23 17.61 -42.72 32.85
C PRO A 23 18.64 -43.78 32.44
N LYS A 24 18.29 -44.65 31.49
CA LYS A 24 19.20 -45.70 31.01
C LYS A 24 20.21 -45.19 29.97
N LEU A 25 21.48 -45.54 30.16
CA LEU A 25 22.51 -45.41 29.12
C LEU A 25 22.18 -46.37 27.96
N GLY A 26 22.25 -45.87 26.71
CA GLY A 26 21.85 -46.60 25.50
C GLY A 26 20.34 -46.74 25.31
N GLY A 27 19.52 -46.09 26.14
CA GLY A 27 18.07 -45.96 25.96
C GLY A 27 17.67 -44.66 25.25
N LEU A 28 16.36 -44.44 25.10
CA LEU A 28 15.79 -43.24 24.45
C LEU A 28 15.99 -41.93 25.23
N MET A 29 16.32 -41.99 26.51
CA MET A 29 16.56 -40.82 27.39
C MET A 29 18.01 -40.80 27.92
N ASP A 30 18.98 -41.17 27.08
CA ASP A 30 20.40 -41.22 27.47
C ASP A 30 20.91 -39.82 27.89
N PRO A 31 21.46 -39.63 29.12
CA PRO A 31 21.90 -38.32 29.64
C PRO A 31 23.09 -37.68 28.89
N ARG A 32 23.65 -38.39 27.89
CA ARG A 32 24.64 -37.85 26.94
C ARG A 32 24.00 -37.17 25.72
N GLN A 33 22.72 -37.43 25.42
CA GLN A 33 21.96 -36.71 24.37
C GLN A 33 21.51 -35.32 24.83
N GLY A 34 21.42 -35.09 26.13
CA GLY A 34 21.04 -33.81 26.71
C GLY A 34 20.72 -33.94 28.20
N VAL A 35 20.42 -32.81 28.83
CA VAL A 35 19.84 -32.76 30.17
C VAL A 35 18.32 -32.49 30.07
N ILE A 36 17.57 -32.83 31.11
CA ILE A 36 16.12 -32.59 31.22
C ILE A 36 15.79 -31.85 32.53
N GLU A 37 16.51 -32.15 33.61
CA GLU A 37 16.37 -31.48 34.91
C GLU A 37 17.00 -30.09 34.90
N ARG A 38 16.29 -29.09 35.45
CA ARG A 38 16.74 -27.68 35.48
C ARG A 38 18.04 -27.46 36.26
N SER A 39 18.31 -28.30 37.27
CA SER A 39 19.53 -28.30 38.09
C SER A 39 20.60 -29.28 37.61
N GLY A 40 20.30 -30.10 36.60
CA GLY A 40 21.25 -31.04 36.03
C GLY A 40 22.22 -30.37 35.07
N ARG A 41 23.29 -31.10 34.72
CA ARG A 41 24.23 -30.76 33.64
C ARG A 41 24.30 -31.90 32.63
N CYS A 42 24.46 -31.58 31.36
CA CYS A 42 24.62 -32.61 30.33
C CYS A 42 25.97 -33.33 30.49
N GLN A 43 25.99 -34.67 30.40
CA GLN A 43 27.21 -35.47 30.56
C GLN A 43 28.25 -35.26 29.43
N THR A 44 27.85 -34.62 28.32
CA THR A 44 28.70 -34.39 27.16
C THR A 44 29.33 -33.00 27.16
N CYS A 45 28.51 -31.95 27.27
CA CYS A 45 28.95 -30.56 27.14
C CYS A 45 29.06 -29.80 28.48
N ALA A 46 28.73 -30.45 29.61
CA ALA A 46 28.66 -29.87 30.96
C ALA A 46 27.70 -28.67 31.16
N GLY A 47 27.10 -28.14 30.08
CA GLY A 47 26.15 -27.02 30.13
C GLY A 47 24.82 -27.35 30.81
N ASN A 48 24.17 -26.29 31.26
CA ASN A 48 22.84 -26.32 31.88
C ASN A 48 21.74 -26.51 30.81
N MET A 49 20.49 -26.71 31.25
CA MET A 49 19.31 -26.93 30.38
C MET A 49 19.06 -25.85 29.31
N THR A 50 19.51 -24.61 29.55
CA THR A 50 19.38 -23.47 28.62
C THR A 50 20.57 -23.30 27.66
N GLU A 51 21.71 -23.92 27.97
CA GLU A 51 22.98 -23.77 27.25
C GLU A 51 23.27 -24.99 26.36
N CYS A 52 22.87 -26.18 26.81
CA CYS A 52 23.03 -27.43 26.09
C CYS A 52 22.18 -27.43 24.81
N PRO A 53 22.78 -27.49 23.60
CA PRO A 53 22.02 -27.50 22.34
C PRO A 53 21.30 -28.85 22.07
N GLY A 54 21.61 -29.87 22.86
CA GLY A 54 21.26 -31.26 22.59
C GLY A 54 22.25 -31.93 21.63
N HIS A 55 22.31 -33.25 21.69
CA HIS A 55 23.29 -34.06 20.95
C HIS A 55 22.62 -35.28 20.30
N PHE A 56 22.93 -35.53 19.03
CA PHE A 56 22.31 -36.61 18.27
C PHE A 56 22.86 -37.99 18.67
N GLY A 57 21.95 -38.87 19.10
CA GLY A 57 22.18 -40.32 19.04
C GLY A 57 21.99 -40.89 17.63
N HIS A 58 22.17 -42.19 17.46
CA HIS A 58 21.77 -42.94 16.26
C HIS A 58 21.15 -44.30 16.61
N ILE A 59 20.38 -44.84 15.67
CA ILE A 59 19.82 -46.20 15.70
C ILE A 59 20.39 -46.93 14.48
N GLU A 60 20.90 -48.14 14.66
CA GLU A 60 21.32 -48.99 13.54
C GLU A 60 20.13 -49.84 13.07
N LEU A 61 19.68 -49.61 11.84
CA LEU A 61 18.54 -50.33 11.27
C LEU A 61 18.97 -51.70 10.76
N ALA A 62 18.28 -52.76 11.17
CA ALA A 62 18.57 -54.14 10.76
C ALA A 62 18.36 -54.42 9.26
N LYS A 63 17.65 -53.54 8.54
CA LYS A 63 17.45 -53.56 7.09
C LYS A 63 17.45 -52.13 6.54
N PRO A 64 17.84 -51.88 5.28
CA PRO A 64 17.67 -50.57 4.64
C PRO A 64 16.18 -50.20 4.54
N VAL A 65 15.84 -48.94 4.81
CA VAL A 65 14.47 -48.41 4.79
C VAL A 65 14.40 -47.18 3.90
N PHE A 66 13.40 -47.10 3.02
CA PHE A 66 13.19 -45.93 2.18
C PHE A 66 12.73 -44.72 2.99
N HIS A 67 13.46 -43.61 2.89
CA HIS A 67 13.05 -42.34 3.50
C HIS A 67 11.87 -41.73 2.73
N VAL A 68 10.71 -41.63 3.38
CA VAL A 68 9.42 -41.23 2.78
C VAL A 68 9.51 -39.92 1.97
N GLY A 69 10.27 -38.92 2.45
CA GLY A 69 10.46 -37.65 1.74
C GLY A 69 11.22 -37.77 0.41
N PHE A 70 12.05 -38.80 0.26
CA PHE A 70 12.82 -39.07 -0.96
C PHE A 70 12.22 -40.17 -1.84
N VAL A 71 11.17 -40.90 -1.41
CA VAL A 71 10.58 -41.99 -2.22
C VAL A 71 10.22 -41.53 -3.64
N THR A 72 9.69 -40.32 -3.82
CA THR A 72 9.37 -39.77 -5.16
C THR A 72 10.62 -39.46 -5.99
N LYS A 73 11.71 -38.98 -5.36
CA LYS A 73 13.01 -38.76 -6.01
C LYS A 73 13.71 -40.08 -6.33
N ILE A 74 13.67 -41.06 -5.43
CA ILE A 74 14.20 -42.42 -5.62
C ILE A 74 13.43 -43.14 -6.72
N MET A 75 12.10 -43.01 -6.79
CA MET A 75 11.31 -43.51 -7.92
C MET A 75 11.67 -42.81 -9.22
N LYS A 76 11.88 -41.49 -9.23
CA LYS A 76 12.39 -40.79 -10.43
C LYS A 76 13.77 -41.32 -10.84
N VAL A 77 14.70 -41.51 -9.91
CA VAL A 77 16.05 -42.05 -10.19
C VAL A 77 15.98 -43.49 -10.70
N LEU A 78 15.22 -44.39 -10.06
CA LEU A 78 15.10 -45.79 -10.48
C LEU A 78 14.37 -45.97 -11.81
N ARG A 79 13.56 -44.98 -12.22
CA ARG A 79 13.05 -44.89 -13.60
C ARG A 79 14.15 -44.37 -14.52
N CYS A 80 14.84 -43.31 -14.14
CA CYS A 80 16.05 -42.83 -14.83
C CYS A 80 17.24 -43.83 -14.83
N VAL A 81 17.13 -45.04 -14.27
CA VAL A 81 18.22 -46.01 -14.12
C VAL A 81 17.70 -47.44 -14.29
N CYS A 82 17.82 -47.99 -15.50
CA CYS A 82 17.63 -49.40 -15.85
C CYS A 82 18.30 -50.30 -14.81
N PHE A 83 17.51 -51.16 -14.15
CA PHE A 83 17.96 -51.95 -12.99
C PHE A 83 19.21 -52.80 -13.26
N PHE A 84 19.39 -53.28 -14.50
CA PHE A 84 20.53 -54.10 -14.92
C PHE A 84 21.65 -53.32 -15.67
N CYS A 85 21.38 -52.09 -16.10
CA CYS A 85 22.20 -51.41 -17.14
C CYS A 85 22.34 -49.89 -17.00
N SER A 86 21.78 -49.30 -15.94
CA SER A 86 21.92 -47.90 -15.51
C SER A 86 21.47 -46.77 -16.46
N LYS A 87 20.64 -47.06 -17.48
CA LYS A 87 20.11 -46.11 -18.50
C LYS A 87 18.60 -45.77 -18.33
N LEU A 88 18.14 -44.56 -18.71
CA LEU A 88 16.79 -44.00 -18.40
C LEU A 88 15.56 -44.69 -19.06
N LEU A 89 14.47 -44.97 -18.29
CA LEU A 89 13.15 -45.52 -18.71
C LEU A 89 11.94 -45.13 -17.75
N VAL A 90 10.77 -44.66 -18.23
CA VAL A 90 9.76 -43.84 -17.46
C VAL A 90 8.29 -44.24 -17.80
N ASP A 91 7.16 -44.18 -17.04
CA ASP A 91 6.61 -43.81 -15.67
C ASP A 91 5.27 -44.65 -15.48
N ALA A 92 4.42 -44.73 -14.42
CA ALA A 92 4.35 -44.43 -12.97
C ALA A 92 3.02 -44.96 -12.32
N ALA A 93 2.93 -45.13 -10.97
CA ALA A 93 1.67 -45.33 -10.21
C ALA A 93 1.79 -45.02 -8.67
N MET A 94 0.66 -45.03 -7.92
CA MET A 94 0.52 -44.51 -6.52
C MET A 94 -0.67 -45.13 -5.73
N GLN A 95 -0.71 -45.08 -4.38
CA GLN A 95 -1.89 -45.51 -3.56
C GLN A 95 -2.17 -44.70 -2.24
N LYS A 96 -3.04 -45.21 -1.32
CA LYS A 96 -3.98 -44.42 -0.48
C LYS A 96 -4.04 -44.76 1.05
N SER A 97 -4.80 -43.92 1.80
CA SER A 97 -5.35 -44.06 3.18
C SER A 97 -4.45 -43.63 4.36
N GLY A 98 -4.95 -43.27 5.55
CA GLY A 98 -6.36 -43.21 6.01
C GLY A 98 -6.67 -42.18 7.14
N ARG A 99 -5.77 -41.98 8.12
CA ARG A 99 -5.77 -40.85 9.10
C ARG A 99 -4.32 -40.57 9.53
N PRO A 100 -3.82 -39.31 9.61
CA PRO A 100 -2.38 -39.05 9.74
C PRO A 100 -1.89 -38.78 11.16
N LEU A 101 -0.71 -39.34 11.50
CA LEU A 101 0.08 -38.98 12.69
C LEU A 101 0.79 -37.62 12.53
N LYS A 102 1.05 -36.91 13.65
CA LYS A 102 1.79 -35.62 13.69
C LYS A 102 3.30 -35.77 13.41
N SER A 103 3.62 -36.10 12.16
CA SER A 103 4.98 -36.26 11.63
C SER A 103 5.79 -34.96 11.63
N ILE A 104 7.12 -35.07 11.45
CA ILE A 104 8.03 -33.92 11.34
C ILE A 104 7.58 -32.98 10.20
N LYS A 105 7.11 -33.52 9.08
CA LYS A 105 6.55 -32.74 7.96
C LYS A 105 5.35 -31.88 8.37
N GLN A 106 4.49 -32.35 9.29
CA GLN A 106 3.39 -31.56 9.85
C GLN A 106 3.86 -30.53 10.90
N ARG A 107 4.96 -30.76 11.62
CA ARG A 107 5.53 -29.78 12.57
C ARG A 107 6.18 -28.58 11.87
N LEU A 108 6.68 -28.77 10.65
CA LEU A 108 7.33 -27.72 9.85
C LEU A 108 6.35 -26.93 8.96
N LYS A 109 5.33 -27.59 8.38
CA LYS A 109 4.36 -27.00 7.43
C LYS A 109 3.19 -26.29 8.13
N GLY A 110 2.64 -25.24 7.51
CA GLY A 110 1.37 -24.61 7.89
C GLY A 110 1.50 -23.17 8.42
N LYS A 111 0.40 -22.61 8.96
CA LYS A 111 0.40 -21.29 9.61
C LYS A 111 1.13 -21.32 10.96
N GLU A 112 0.95 -22.39 11.71
CA GLU A 112 1.53 -22.64 13.04
C GLU A 112 2.80 -23.51 12.98
N GLY A 113 3.18 -24.01 11.79
CA GLY A 113 4.40 -24.77 11.58
C GLY A 113 5.66 -23.93 11.81
N ARG A 114 6.74 -24.53 12.33
CA ARG A 114 7.90 -23.82 12.89
C ARG A 114 8.43 -22.66 12.04
N VAL A 115 8.55 -22.84 10.72
CA VAL A 115 9.11 -21.79 9.84
C VAL A 115 8.23 -20.53 9.82
N ARG A 116 6.90 -20.67 9.77
CA ARG A 116 5.99 -19.52 9.74
C ARG A 116 5.60 -19.02 11.14
N GLY A 117 5.37 -19.93 12.09
CA GLY A 117 4.86 -19.61 13.44
C GLY A 117 5.93 -19.47 14.53
N ASN A 118 7.21 -19.75 14.25
CA ASN A 118 8.31 -19.57 15.20
C ASN A 118 9.59 -18.91 14.61
N LEU A 119 9.76 -18.81 13.29
CA LEU A 119 10.87 -18.06 12.68
C LEU A 119 10.39 -16.73 12.11
N MET A 120 9.49 -16.76 11.12
CA MET A 120 8.97 -15.55 10.45
C MET A 120 8.00 -14.72 11.32
N GLY A 121 7.36 -15.36 12.29
CA GLY A 121 6.59 -14.72 13.34
C GLY A 121 6.95 -15.34 14.68
N LYS A 122 7.05 -14.52 15.73
CA LYS A 122 7.36 -14.91 17.11
C LYS A 122 6.42 -14.13 18.05
N ARG A 123 6.17 -14.67 19.26
CA ARG A 123 5.71 -13.82 20.37
C ARG A 123 6.90 -12.98 20.82
N VAL A 124 6.66 -11.73 21.20
CA VAL A 124 7.70 -10.77 21.57
C VAL A 124 7.45 -10.20 22.95
N ASP A 125 8.50 -10.14 23.77
CA ASP A 125 8.50 -9.45 25.05
C ASP A 125 8.50 -7.93 24.86
N PHE A 126 8.41 -7.16 25.96
CA PHE A 126 8.36 -5.69 25.95
C PHE A 126 7.26 -5.11 25.04
N SER A 127 6.12 -5.79 25.00
CA SER A 127 4.92 -5.35 24.29
C SER A 127 3.68 -5.37 25.18
N ALA A 128 2.73 -4.49 24.87
CA ALA A 128 1.46 -4.34 25.58
C ALA A 128 0.31 -4.14 24.58
N ARG A 129 -0.92 -4.44 25.02
CA ARG A 129 -2.16 -4.31 24.25
C ARG A 129 -3.29 -3.86 25.17
N THR A 130 -4.11 -2.92 24.73
CA THR A 130 -5.35 -2.49 25.38
C THR A 130 -6.23 -1.76 24.35
N VAL A 131 -7.48 -1.49 24.72
CA VAL A 131 -8.46 -0.76 23.91
C VAL A 131 -7.99 0.67 23.67
N ILE A 132 -8.22 1.20 22.46
CA ILE A 132 -7.95 2.61 22.11
C ILE A 132 -9.14 3.53 22.37
N THR A 133 -8.84 4.79 22.66
CA THR A 133 -9.82 5.86 22.89
C THR A 133 -9.33 7.18 22.28
N PRO A 134 -10.23 8.09 21.85
CA PRO A 134 -9.85 9.36 21.26
C PRO A 134 -9.33 10.33 22.33
N ASP A 135 -8.36 11.18 21.96
CA ASP A 135 -8.02 12.37 22.75
C ASP A 135 -7.55 13.53 21.85
N PRO A 136 -8.35 14.59 21.69
CA PRO A 136 -7.98 15.76 20.88
C PRO A 136 -6.90 16.64 21.55
N ASN A 137 -6.55 16.39 22.81
CA ASN A 137 -5.52 17.16 23.55
C ASN A 137 -4.12 16.53 23.48
N LEU A 138 -3.99 15.42 22.76
CA LEU A 138 -2.71 14.82 22.40
C LEU A 138 -2.24 15.35 21.04
N GLN A 139 -0.94 15.64 20.93
CA GLN A 139 -0.31 15.92 19.64
C GLN A 139 -0.36 14.66 18.76
N ILE A 140 -0.35 14.81 17.42
CA ILE A 140 -0.48 13.66 16.50
C ILE A 140 0.55 12.54 16.74
N ASP A 141 1.71 12.89 17.28
CA ASP A 141 2.81 11.98 17.54
C ASP A 141 2.99 11.62 19.03
N GLN A 142 1.96 11.88 19.85
CA GLN A 142 1.84 11.40 21.23
C GLN A 142 0.86 10.23 21.31
N VAL A 143 1.23 9.19 22.07
CA VAL A 143 0.33 8.12 22.51
C VAL A 143 0.16 8.17 24.02
N GLY A 144 -1.09 8.23 24.49
CA GLY A 144 -1.44 8.14 25.90
C GLY A 144 -1.30 6.71 26.39
N VAL A 145 -0.41 6.48 27.36
CA VAL A 145 -0.11 5.15 27.93
C VAL A 145 -0.58 5.05 29.38
N PRO A 146 -1.33 3.99 29.74
CA PRO A 146 -1.70 3.70 31.13
C PRO A 146 -0.50 3.57 32.08
N ARG A 147 -0.60 4.19 33.27
CA ARG A 147 0.40 4.02 34.36
C ARG A 147 0.68 2.55 34.70
N SER A 148 -0.34 1.69 34.66
CA SER A 148 -0.20 0.24 34.90
C SER A 148 0.67 -0.47 33.85
N ILE A 149 0.60 -0.04 32.59
CA ILE A 149 1.41 -0.55 31.48
C ILE A 149 2.84 0.02 31.59
N ALA A 150 2.98 1.33 31.86
CA ALA A 150 4.27 2.01 31.97
C ALA A 150 5.13 1.50 33.14
N ALA A 151 4.52 1.15 34.29
CA ALA A 151 5.22 0.57 35.43
C ALA A 151 5.62 -0.91 35.25
N ASN A 152 5.03 -1.63 34.29
CA ASN A 152 5.42 -3.01 34.00
C ASN A 152 6.50 -3.10 32.91
N MET A 153 6.41 -2.29 31.85
CA MET A 153 7.40 -2.26 30.77
C MET A 153 8.67 -1.50 31.19
N THR A 154 9.82 -2.03 30.84
CA THR A 154 11.13 -1.46 31.21
C THR A 154 12.02 -1.14 30.02
N PHE A 155 12.86 -0.13 30.19
CA PHE A 155 13.90 0.27 29.25
C PHE A 155 15.29 0.16 29.91
N PRO A 156 16.24 -0.59 29.34
CA PRO A 156 17.58 -0.80 29.92
C PRO A 156 18.50 0.38 29.61
N GLU A 157 18.56 1.35 30.52
CA GLU A 157 19.42 2.53 30.37
C GLU A 157 20.82 2.28 30.97
N ILE A 158 21.87 2.64 30.22
CA ILE A 158 23.27 2.50 30.67
C ILE A 158 23.59 3.66 31.64
N VAL A 159 24.25 3.35 32.76
CA VAL A 159 24.73 4.34 33.73
C VAL A 159 25.96 5.05 33.17
N THR A 160 25.86 6.37 33.11
CA THR A 160 26.88 7.33 32.64
C THR A 160 27.02 8.45 33.67
N PRO A 161 28.09 9.27 33.62
CA PRO A 161 28.22 10.45 34.48
C PRO A 161 27.05 11.44 34.43
N PHE A 162 26.26 11.45 33.35
CA PHE A 162 25.18 12.41 33.12
C PHE A 162 23.82 11.98 33.68
N ASN A 163 23.60 10.68 33.89
CA ASN A 163 22.32 10.12 34.35
C ASN A 163 22.41 9.34 35.66
N ILE A 164 23.60 9.18 36.25
CA ILE A 164 23.81 8.38 37.46
C ILE A 164 22.90 8.81 38.62
N ASP A 165 22.80 10.10 38.94
CA ASP A 165 21.96 10.59 40.05
C ASP A 165 20.46 10.32 39.80
N ARG A 166 20.01 10.51 38.56
CA ARG A 166 18.63 10.25 38.13
C ARG A 166 18.30 8.76 38.20
N LEU A 167 19.20 7.90 37.76
CA LEU A 167 19.03 6.45 37.84
C LEU A 167 19.13 5.95 39.30
N GLN A 168 19.98 6.55 40.12
CA GLN A 168 20.12 6.22 41.53
C GLN A 168 18.86 6.56 42.34
N GLU A 169 18.16 7.64 41.99
CA GLU A 169 16.84 8.00 42.52
C GLU A 169 15.73 7.04 42.05
N LEU A 170 15.71 6.66 40.77
CA LEU A 170 14.75 5.64 40.27
C LEU A 170 14.96 4.27 40.93
N VAL A 171 16.22 3.89 41.19
CA VAL A 171 16.59 2.70 41.97
C VAL A 171 16.16 2.81 43.43
N ARG A 172 16.33 3.98 44.07
CA ARG A 172 15.89 4.25 45.45
C ARG A 172 14.37 4.10 45.63
N ARG A 173 13.58 4.49 44.62
CA ARG A 173 12.12 4.31 44.58
C ARG A 173 11.69 2.85 44.33
N GLY A 174 12.59 2.03 43.78
CA GLY A 174 12.34 0.63 43.45
C GLY A 174 11.19 0.46 42.45
N ASN A 175 10.54 -0.71 42.50
CA ASN A 175 9.47 -1.04 41.55
C ASN A 175 8.07 -0.60 42.05
N SER A 176 7.91 -0.33 43.34
CA SER A 176 6.60 -0.08 43.97
C SER A 176 6.07 1.34 43.76
N GLN A 177 6.94 2.29 43.43
CA GLN A 177 6.58 3.68 43.12
C GLN A 177 6.88 3.98 41.65
N TYR A 178 6.00 4.75 41.01
CA TYR A 178 6.20 5.27 39.66
C TYR A 178 6.49 6.78 39.70
N PRO A 179 7.50 7.31 38.98
CA PRO A 179 8.50 6.58 38.20
C PRO A 179 9.57 5.90 39.08
N GLY A 180 9.97 4.68 38.72
CA GLY A 180 10.97 3.88 39.43
C GLY A 180 11.73 2.91 38.50
N ALA A 181 12.23 1.81 39.06
CA ALA A 181 13.00 0.79 38.34
C ALA A 181 12.74 -0.64 38.84
N LYS A 182 13.03 -1.62 37.98
CA LYS A 182 12.68 -3.04 38.21
C LYS A 182 13.91 -3.93 38.45
N TYR A 183 14.98 -3.72 37.68
CA TYR A 183 16.23 -4.47 37.82
C TYR A 183 17.47 -3.59 37.66
N ILE A 184 18.57 -4.00 38.27
CA ILE A 184 19.93 -3.54 37.98
C ILE A 184 20.70 -4.71 37.36
N ILE A 185 21.48 -4.47 36.31
CA ILE A 185 22.38 -5.45 35.69
C ILE A 185 23.81 -4.92 35.83
N ARG A 186 24.68 -5.68 36.50
CA ARG A 186 26.11 -5.38 36.65
C ARG A 186 26.88 -5.77 35.38
N ASP A 187 28.11 -5.29 35.25
CA ASP A 187 29.00 -5.61 34.12
C ASP A 187 29.31 -7.13 34.02
N ASN A 188 29.28 -7.84 35.15
CA ASN A 188 29.37 -9.30 35.23
C ASN A 188 28.19 -10.05 34.58
N GLY A 189 27.09 -9.36 34.28
CA GLY A 189 25.81 -9.95 33.88
C GLY A 189 24.83 -10.23 35.03
N ASP A 190 25.26 -10.06 36.29
CA ASP A 190 24.42 -10.26 37.48
C ASP A 190 23.18 -9.36 37.45
N ARG A 191 21.98 -9.96 37.41
CA ARG A 191 20.68 -9.26 37.45
C ARG A 191 20.11 -9.24 38.87
N ILE A 192 20.07 -8.07 39.48
CA ILE A 192 19.45 -7.80 40.79
C ILE A 192 17.99 -7.37 40.56
N ASP A 193 17.06 -7.97 41.31
CA ASP A 193 15.62 -7.62 41.27
C ASP A 193 15.26 -6.68 42.42
N LEU A 194 14.75 -5.50 42.10
CA LEU A 194 14.42 -4.45 43.07
C LEU A 194 13.13 -4.74 43.86
N ARG A 195 12.36 -5.77 43.49
CA ARG A 195 11.09 -6.15 44.16
C ARG A 195 11.29 -6.93 45.45
N PHE A 196 12.43 -7.62 45.61
CA PHE A 196 12.69 -8.51 46.74
C PHE A 196 13.60 -7.88 47.82
N HIS A 197 13.57 -6.55 47.95
CA HIS A 197 14.36 -5.77 48.92
C HIS A 197 15.86 -6.14 48.95
N PRO A 198 16.63 -5.79 47.89
CA PRO A 198 18.07 -6.04 47.85
C PRO A 198 18.80 -5.28 48.96
N LYS A 199 20.03 -5.73 49.28
CA LYS A 199 20.85 -5.12 50.33
C LYS A 199 21.19 -3.66 49.95
N PRO A 200 21.30 -2.73 50.92
CA PRO A 200 21.69 -1.34 50.64
C PRO A 200 23.01 -1.20 49.86
N SER A 201 23.96 -2.11 50.06
CA SER A 201 25.21 -2.20 49.30
C SER A 201 25.01 -2.48 47.80
N ASP A 202 23.97 -3.24 47.45
CA ASP A 202 23.70 -3.67 46.07
C ASP A 202 22.95 -2.60 45.26
N LEU A 203 22.44 -1.54 45.92
CA LEU A 203 21.76 -0.41 45.29
C LEU A 203 22.72 0.66 44.72
N HIS A 204 24.00 0.65 45.08
CA HIS A 204 24.97 1.65 44.62
C HIS A 204 25.33 1.40 43.14
N LEU A 205 25.00 2.35 42.27
CA LEU A 205 25.30 2.26 40.83
C LEU A 205 26.77 2.56 40.53
N GLN A 206 27.28 2.02 39.42
CA GLN A 206 28.60 2.33 38.86
C GLN A 206 28.46 2.60 37.36
N ILE A 207 29.37 3.41 36.80
CA ILE A 207 29.39 3.73 35.36
C ILE A 207 29.67 2.44 34.57
N GLY A 208 28.79 2.10 33.62
CA GLY A 208 28.80 0.83 32.88
C GLY A 208 27.58 -0.06 33.15
N TYR A 209 27.09 -0.07 34.39
CA TYR A 209 25.90 -0.84 34.79
C TYR A 209 24.67 -0.45 33.97
N LYS A 210 23.67 -1.34 33.90
CA LYS A 210 22.39 -1.07 33.22
C LYS A 210 21.24 -1.09 34.22
N VAL A 211 20.36 -0.10 34.16
CA VAL A 211 19.17 -0.01 35.00
C VAL A 211 17.94 -0.19 34.10
N GLU A 212 17.17 -1.25 34.34
CA GLU A 212 15.86 -1.44 33.73
C GLU A 212 14.84 -0.58 34.48
N ARG A 213 14.82 0.72 34.11
CA ARG A 213 13.83 1.69 34.60
C ARG A 213 12.46 1.45 33.98
N HIS A 214 11.41 1.95 34.62
CA HIS A 214 10.07 2.03 34.02
C HIS A 214 10.08 2.91 32.76
N MET A 215 9.08 2.70 31.89
CA MET A 215 8.77 3.61 30.78
C MET A 215 8.41 5.01 31.31
N CYS A 216 8.86 6.06 30.64
CA CYS A 216 8.63 7.45 31.04
C CYS A 216 8.05 8.30 29.89
N ASP A 217 7.56 9.49 30.22
CA ASP A 217 7.13 10.49 29.24
C ASP A 217 8.28 10.83 28.27
N GLY A 218 7.97 10.91 26.97
CA GLY A 218 8.95 11.18 25.91
C GLY A 218 9.80 9.98 25.47
N ASP A 219 9.64 8.79 26.06
CA ASP A 219 10.16 7.57 25.45
C ASP A 219 9.45 7.28 24.12
N ILE A 220 10.15 6.61 23.20
CA ILE A 220 9.68 6.34 21.84
C ILE A 220 9.25 4.88 21.74
N VAL A 221 8.06 4.65 21.17
CA VAL A 221 7.46 3.31 21.01
C VAL A 221 6.95 3.13 19.58
N ILE A 222 6.96 1.89 19.08
CA ILE A 222 6.17 1.54 17.89
C ILE A 222 4.74 1.22 18.34
N PHE A 223 3.75 1.77 17.64
CA PHE A 223 2.34 1.51 17.86
C PHE A 223 1.71 0.94 16.57
N ASN A 224 0.91 -0.13 16.69
CA ASN A 224 0.32 -0.82 15.54
C ASN A 224 -1.11 -1.33 15.76
N ARG A 225 -1.88 -1.33 14.67
CA ARG A 225 -3.16 -2.04 14.57
C ARG A 225 -3.00 -3.27 13.68
N GLN A 226 -3.71 -4.35 14.01
CA GLN A 226 -3.76 -5.56 13.20
C GLN A 226 -5.11 -5.62 12.47
N PRO A 227 -5.16 -5.95 11.15
CA PRO A 227 -4.04 -6.33 10.29
C PRO A 227 -3.18 -5.15 9.83
N THR A 228 -1.85 -5.31 9.85
CA THR A 228 -0.91 -4.31 9.34
C THR A 228 -0.79 -4.43 7.81
N LEU A 229 -1.52 -3.61 7.07
CA LEU A 229 -1.62 -3.70 5.60
C LEU A 229 -0.56 -2.87 4.86
N HIS A 230 -0.09 -1.77 5.46
CA HIS A 230 0.84 -0.83 4.84
C HIS A 230 1.81 -0.25 5.89
N LYS A 231 2.87 0.43 5.45
CA LYS A 231 3.94 0.97 6.32
C LYS A 231 3.39 1.76 7.52
N MET A 232 2.44 2.69 7.27
CA MET A 232 1.82 3.53 8.30
C MET A 232 0.85 2.78 9.25
N SER A 233 0.57 1.49 9.03
CA SER A 233 -0.07 0.64 10.05
C SER A 233 0.86 0.35 11.25
N MET A 234 2.16 0.70 11.16
CA MET A 234 3.14 0.64 12.24
C MET A 234 3.96 1.95 12.27
N MET A 235 3.73 2.81 13.27
CA MET A 235 4.41 4.11 13.36
C MET A 235 5.01 4.35 14.74
N GLY A 236 6.07 5.16 14.79
CA GLY A 236 6.66 5.67 16.02
C GLY A 236 5.80 6.77 16.65
N HIS A 237 5.61 6.66 17.97
CA HIS A 237 4.98 7.67 18.83
C HIS A 237 5.85 7.98 20.04
N ARG A 238 5.74 9.20 20.59
CA ARG A 238 6.23 9.51 21.94
C ARG A 238 5.17 9.15 22.99
N VAL A 239 5.62 8.50 24.05
CA VAL A 239 4.80 8.15 25.21
C VAL A 239 4.42 9.40 26.00
N ARG A 240 3.15 9.48 26.42
CA ARG A 240 2.65 10.40 27.45
C ARG A 240 1.80 9.61 28.46
N ILE A 241 2.10 9.68 29.74
CA ILE A 241 1.58 8.73 30.72
C ILE A 241 0.34 9.27 31.43
N LEU A 242 -0.76 8.54 31.29
CA LEU A 242 -2.10 8.93 31.75
C LEU A 242 -2.60 7.97 32.84
N PRO A 243 -3.50 8.42 33.74
CA PRO A 243 -3.98 7.61 34.86
C PRO A 243 -4.97 6.50 34.47
N TRP A 244 -5.53 6.57 33.26
CA TRP A 244 -6.56 5.64 32.74
C TRP A 244 -5.97 4.30 32.26
N SER A 245 -6.83 3.35 31.91
CA SER A 245 -6.48 1.97 31.48
C SER A 245 -6.46 1.74 29.96
N THR A 246 -6.94 2.71 29.16
CA THR A 246 -6.96 2.65 27.69
C THR A 246 -5.75 3.33 27.08
N PHE A 247 -5.38 2.93 25.87
CA PHE A 247 -4.48 3.75 25.03
C PHE A 247 -5.25 4.96 24.51
N ARG A 248 -4.58 6.11 24.38
CA ARG A 248 -5.17 7.32 23.77
C ARG A 248 -4.38 7.79 22.57
N LEU A 249 -5.05 8.22 21.52
CA LEU A 249 -4.43 8.81 20.33
C LEU A 249 -5.24 9.97 19.75
N ASN A 250 -4.54 10.80 18.98
CA ASN A 250 -5.11 11.91 18.24
C ASN A 250 -5.99 11.43 17.07
N LEU A 251 -7.12 12.11 16.85
CA LEU A 251 -8.13 11.75 15.84
C LEU A 251 -7.60 11.69 14.41
N SER A 252 -6.68 12.57 13.99
CA SER A 252 -6.11 12.56 12.63
C SER A 252 -5.21 11.35 12.34
N VAL A 253 -4.86 10.56 13.35
CA VAL A 253 -4.03 9.33 13.23
C VAL A 253 -4.90 8.06 13.14
N THR A 254 -6.21 8.16 13.35
CA THR A 254 -7.15 7.03 13.12
C THR A 254 -7.10 6.54 11.68
N THR A 255 -7.00 7.46 10.70
CA THR A 255 -7.01 7.17 9.26
C THR A 255 -5.89 6.21 8.80
N PRO A 256 -4.59 6.45 9.08
CA PRO A 256 -3.53 5.49 8.74
C PRO A 256 -3.62 4.15 9.48
N TYR A 257 -4.18 4.09 10.69
CA TYR A 257 -4.46 2.81 11.35
C TYR A 257 -5.77 2.14 10.88
N ASN A 258 -6.56 2.83 10.04
CA ASN A 258 -7.94 2.49 9.67
C ASN A 258 -8.84 2.19 10.89
N ALA A 259 -8.57 2.88 12.02
CA ALA A 259 -9.00 2.50 13.36
C ALA A 259 -10.29 3.18 13.84
N ASP A 260 -11.04 2.45 14.65
CA ASP A 260 -12.32 2.81 15.25
C ASP A 260 -12.16 3.07 16.76
N PHE A 261 -13.24 3.45 17.45
CA PHE A 261 -13.26 3.58 18.92
C PHE A 261 -14.43 2.80 19.55
N ASP A 262 -14.82 1.69 18.92
CA ASP A 262 -15.98 0.84 19.28
C ASP A 262 -15.64 -0.34 20.22
N GLY A 263 -14.35 -0.55 20.50
CA GLY A 263 -13.80 -1.72 21.20
C GLY A 263 -12.43 -2.15 20.66
N ASP A 264 -12.02 -1.56 19.54
CA ASP A 264 -10.75 -1.71 18.84
C ASP A 264 -9.49 -1.76 19.76
N GLU A 265 -8.60 -2.73 19.53
CA GLU A 265 -7.39 -2.97 20.32
C GLU A 265 -6.11 -2.82 19.49
N MET A 266 -5.18 -1.99 19.98
CA MET A 266 -3.87 -1.80 19.36
C MET A 266 -2.74 -2.31 20.26
N ASN A 267 -1.60 -2.65 19.65
CA ASN A 267 -0.42 -3.12 20.37
C ASN A 267 0.69 -2.06 20.33
N LEU A 268 1.48 -2.03 21.40
CA LEU A 268 2.58 -1.11 21.64
C LEU A 268 3.85 -1.95 21.87
N HIS A 269 4.94 -1.61 21.19
CA HIS A 269 6.24 -2.27 21.30
C HIS A 269 7.32 -1.25 21.75
N LEU A 270 8.02 -1.55 22.85
CA LEU A 270 9.07 -0.69 23.40
C LEU A 270 10.46 -1.12 22.88
N PRO A 271 11.14 -0.33 22.02
CA PRO A 271 12.52 -0.61 21.61
C PRO A 271 13.45 -0.66 22.83
N GLN A 272 14.28 -1.71 22.90
CA GLN A 272 15.20 -1.96 24.01
C GLN A 272 16.60 -1.37 23.76
N SER A 273 17.04 -1.26 22.50
CA SER A 273 18.33 -0.69 22.12
C SER A 273 18.21 0.80 21.77
N LEU A 274 19.20 1.61 22.14
CA LEU A 274 19.30 3.02 21.74
C LEU A 274 19.40 3.20 20.22
N GLU A 275 20.04 2.25 19.54
CA GLU A 275 20.12 2.18 18.07
C GLU A 275 18.73 2.03 17.44
N THR A 276 17.95 1.03 17.84
CA THR A 276 16.56 0.83 17.39
C THR A 276 15.66 2.01 17.77
N ARG A 277 15.88 2.64 18.93
CA ARG A 277 15.18 3.89 19.32
C ARG A 277 15.44 5.01 18.32
N ALA A 278 16.69 5.21 17.91
CA ALA A 278 17.07 6.21 16.91
C ALA A 278 16.51 5.86 15.50
N GLU A 279 16.55 4.59 15.12
CA GLU A 279 15.96 4.10 13.87
C GLU A 279 14.45 4.42 13.80
N ILE A 280 13.70 4.16 14.87
CA ILE A 280 12.28 4.50 14.94
C ILE A 280 12.07 6.03 14.89
N GLN A 281 12.90 6.78 15.61
CA GLN A 281 12.84 8.25 15.67
C GLN A 281 13.00 8.88 14.27
N GLU A 282 14.01 8.43 13.52
CA GLU A 282 14.38 9.05 12.24
C GLU A 282 13.71 8.43 11.01
N LEU A 283 13.22 7.18 11.08
CA LEU A 283 12.59 6.50 9.92
C LEU A 283 11.11 6.18 10.06
N ALA A 284 10.54 6.09 11.27
CA ALA A 284 9.19 5.55 11.49
C ALA A 284 8.21 6.47 12.23
N MET A 285 8.66 7.60 12.79
CA MET A 285 7.82 8.53 13.54
C MET A 285 6.64 9.10 12.71
N VAL A 286 5.47 9.21 13.36
CA VAL A 286 4.22 9.75 12.76
C VAL A 286 4.40 11.01 11.89
N PRO A 287 5.13 12.07 12.30
CA PRO A 287 5.27 13.28 11.47
C PRO A 287 5.98 13.00 10.14
N ARG A 288 6.95 12.07 10.11
CA ARG A 288 7.64 11.63 8.88
C ARG A 288 6.77 10.71 8.00
N MET A 289 5.60 10.29 8.49
CA MET A 289 4.63 9.41 7.81
C MET A 289 3.35 10.15 7.36
N ILE A 290 3.31 11.49 7.45
CA ILE A 290 2.13 12.29 7.03
C ILE A 290 1.81 12.06 5.55
N VAL A 291 2.82 12.07 4.67
CA VAL A 291 2.68 11.83 3.22
C VAL A 291 3.10 10.40 2.86
N THR A 292 2.32 9.74 1.98
CA THR A 292 2.63 8.36 1.54
C THR A 292 3.19 8.30 0.11
N PRO A 293 4.26 7.51 -0.13
CA PRO A 293 4.72 7.20 -1.48
C PRO A 293 3.75 6.32 -2.27
N GLN A 294 2.77 5.68 -1.62
CA GLN A 294 1.73 4.87 -2.29
C GLN A 294 0.94 5.68 -3.31
N SER A 295 0.60 6.92 -2.97
CA SER A 295 -0.37 7.75 -3.72
C SER A 295 -0.07 9.26 -3.61
N ASN A 296 1.20 9.61 -3.34
CA ASN A 296 1.80 10.96 -3.34
C ASN A 296 0.86 12.07 -2.81
N ARG A 297 0.31 11.82 -1.62
CA ARG A 297 -0.68 12.65 -0.93
C ARG A 297 -0.59 12.42 0.59
N PRO A 298 -1.15 13.31 1.43
CA PRO A 298 -1.16 13.07 2.86
C PRO A 298 -2.18 11.98 3.23
N VAL A 299 -1.79 11.02 4.06
CA VAL A 299 -2.68 9.95 4.60
C VAL A 299 -3.47 10.45 5.79
N MET A 300 -2.86 11.33 6.59
CA MET A 300 -3.49 12.01 7.71
C MET A 300 -4.22 13.25 7.18
N GLY A 301 -5.32 13.63 7.83
CA GLY A 301 -6.09 14.82 7.46
C GLY A 301 -6.92 15.31 8.64
N ILE A 302 -7.51 16.50 8.52
CA ILE A 302 -8.55 16.93 9.44
C ILE A 302 -9.83 16.14 9.11
N VAL A 303 -10.42 15.50 10.12
CA VAL A 303 -11.49 14.49 9.96
C VAL A 303 -12.62 14.72 10.96
N GLN A 304 -13.77 14.07 10.71
CA GLN A 304 -14.93 14.05 11.61
C GLN A 304 -15.35 15.48 12.04
N ASP A 305 -15.75 15.62 13.30
CA ASP A 305 -16.10 16.83 14.05
C ASP A 305 -15.30 18.07 13.66
N THR A 306 -13.97 17.99 13.71
CA THR A 306 -13.08 19.10 13.38
C THR A 306 -13.26 19.58 11.94
N LEU A 307 -13.55 18.68 10.99
CA LEU A 307 -13.79 19.06 9.60
C LEU A 307 -15.18 19.69 9.41
N THR A 308 -16.18 19.30 10.21
CA THR A 308 -17.52 19.93 10.21
C THR A 308 -17.45 21.36 10.76
N ALA A 309 -16.77 21.59 11.88
CA ALA A 309 -16.74 22.93 12.50
C ALA A 309 -15.87 23.96 11.76
N VAL A 310 -14.86 23.53 10.98
CA VAL A 310 -14.12 24.44 10.08
C VAL A 310 -15.04 25.09 9.03
N TYR A 311 -16.08 24.39 8.57
CA TYR A 311 -16.95 24.85 7.50
C TYR A 311 -17.79 26.08 7.88
N SER A 312 -18.26 26.15 9.14
CA SER A 312 -19.24 27.15 9.61
C SER A 312 -18.62 28.47 10.12
N LEU A 313 -17.37 28.77 9.76
CA LEU A 313 -16.61 29.93 10.26
C LEU A 313 -16.89 31.24 9.48
N SER A 314 -17.52 32.21 10.15
CA SER A 314 -18.20 33.40 9.56
C SER A 314 -17.37 34.71 9.53
N PRO A 315 -17.82 35.78 8.79
CA PRO A 315 -17.00 36.94 8.39
C PRO A 315 -17.07 38.21 9.29
N ALA A 316 -16.29 39.25 8.93
CA ALA A 316 -15.73 40.25 9.87
C ALA A 316 -16.58 41.50 10.09
N ILE A 317 -16.64 42.01 11.33
CA ILE A 317 -17.34 43.26 11.67
C ILE A 317 -16.54 44.03 12.75
N LEU A 318 -16.21 45.30 12.49
CA LEU A 318 -15.58 46.20 13.49
C LEU A 318 -16.59 47.09 14.25
N LYS A 319 -17.76 47.36 13.65
CA LYS A 319 -18.84 48.18 14.21
C LYS A 319 -20.18 47.48 13.92
N PRO A 320 -21.10 47.31 14.89
CA PRO A 320 -21.16 48.03 16.17
C PRO A 320 -20.35 47.42 17.33
N ARG A 321 -19.77 46.23 17.17
CA ARG A 321 -18.87 45.59 18.14
C ARG A 321 -17.66 44.98 17.42
N PRO A 322 -16.49 44.86 18.07
CA PRO A 322 -15.37 44.12 17.51
C PRO A 322 -15.70 42.62 17.48
N LEU A 323 -15.86 42.08 16.28
CA LEU A 323 -16.13 40.67 16.02
C LEU A 323 -15.04 40.10 15.09
N TRP A 324 -14.17 39.28 15.66
CA TRP A 324 -13.18 38.52 14.92
C TRP A 324 -13.83 37.39 14.13
N THR A 325 -13.27 37.11 12.96
CA THR A 325 -13.75 36.00 12.12
C THR A 325 -13.10 34.69 12.51
N GLY A 326 -13.83 33.60 12.28
CA GLY A 326 -13.22 32.28 12.27
C GLY A 326 -12.11 32.16 11.22
N LYS A 327 -12.17 32.93 10.12
CA LYS A 327 -11.12 32.96 9.08
C LYS A 327 -9.82 33.62 9.56
N GLN A 328 -9.88 34.78 10.23
CA GLN A 328 -8.72 35.45 10.84
C GLN A 328 -8.14 34.61 11.98
N ILE A 329 -8.99 34.02 12.83
CA ILE A 329 -8.56 33.08 13.86
C ILE A 329 -7.86 31.87 13.21
N PHE A 330 -8.34 31.38 12.07
CA PHE A 330 -7.68 30.32 11.30
C PHE A 330 -6.38 30.78 10.63
N SER A 331 -6.28 32.02 10.15
CA SER A 331 -5.01 32.59 9.63
C SER A 331 -3.89 32.53 10.67
N LEU A 332 -4.19 32.77 11.96
CA LEU A 332 -3.23 32.63 13.06
C LEU A 332 -2.76 31.17 13.29
N ILE A 333 -3.47 30.18 12.75
CA ILE A 333 -3.11 28.75 12.82
C ILE A 333 -2.19 28.35 11.66
N ILE A 334 -2.28 29.02 10.50
CA ILE A 334 -1.46 28.71 9.31
C ILE A 334 0.00 29.09 9.57
N PRO A 335 0.96 28.15 9.46
CA PRO A 335 2.35 28.42 9.79
C PRO A 335 3.12 29.04 8.60
N GLY A 336 3.78 30.18 8.83
CA GLY A 336 4.71 30.77 7.87
C GLY A 336 4.04 31.50 6.69
N HIS A 337 4.64 31.41 5.51
CA HIS A 337 4.20 32.13 4.30
C HIS A 337 3.83 31.17 3.16
N ILE A 338 2.96 30.20 3.47
CA ILE A 338 2.47 29.20 2.52
C ILE A 338 1.55 29.87 1.48
N ASN A 339 1.61 29.44 0.21
CA ASN A 339 0.73 29.93 -0.86
C ASN A 339 -0.11 28.77 -1.42
N VAL A 340 -1.45 28.83 -1.30
CA VAL A 340 -2.37 27.78 -1.77
C VAL A 340 -3.56 28.38 -2.51
N ILE A 341 -3.91 27.81 -3.67
CA ILE A 341 -5.13 28.15 -4.43
C ILE A 341 -5.94 26.87 -4.69
N ARG A 342 -7.12 26.78 -4.10
CA ARG A 342 -8.04 25.62 -4.21
C ARG A 342 -9.50 26.04 -4.21
N THR A 343 -10.34 25.27 -4.90
CA THR A 343 -11.79 25.47 -4.98
C THR A 343 -12.55 24.65 -3.94
N HIS A 344 -13.68 25.19 -3.47
CA HIS A 344 -14.56 24.57 -2.47
C HIS A 344 -15.36 23.37 -3.02
N SER A 345 -16.09 22.63 -2.16
CA SER A 345 -16.92 21.48 -2.53
C SER A 345 -18.04 21.84 -3.53
N THR A 346 -18.72 22.96 -3.32
CA THR A 346 -19.87 23.45 -4.09
C THR A 346 -19.56 24.66 -4.98
N HIS A 347 -18.28 24.89 -5.32
CA HIS A 347 -17.88 25.91 -6.28
C HIS A 347 -18.60 25.67 -7.63
N PRO A 348 -19.32 26.66 -8.20
CA PRO A 348 -19.92 26.50 -9.52
C PRO A 348 -18.83 26.49 -10.59
N ASP A 349 -19.03 25.73 -11.67
CA ASP A 349 -18.01 25.57 -12.72
C ASP A 349 -17.83 26.82 -13.60
N ASP A 350 -18.78 27.76 -13.54
CA ASP A 350 -18.81 28.99 -14.35
C ASP A 350 -18.09 30.21 -13.71
N GLU A 351 -17.57 30.10 -12.49
CA GLU A 351 -17.15 31.25 -11.66
C GLU A 351 -15.64 31.31 -11.36
N ASP A 352 -14.81 31.52 -12.38
CA ASP A 352 -13.33 31.51 -12.26
C ASP A 352 -12.74 32.56 -11.30
N SER A 353 -13.49 33.62 -10.98
CA SER A 353 -13.08 34.75 -10.12
C SER A 353 -13.93 34.92 -8.85
N GLY A 354 -14.59 33.85 -8.41
CA GLY A 354 -15.53 33.89 -7.28
C GLY A 354 -14.92 33.96 -5.87
N PRO A 355 -15.73 34.31 -4.84
CA PRO A 355 -15.30 34.41 -3.44
C PRO A 355 -14.95 33.05 -2.80
N TYR A 356 -15.11 31.95 -3.54
CA TYR A 356 -14.84 30.57 -3.12
C TYR A 356 -13.37 30.13 -3.32
N LYS A 357 -12.54 30.97 -3.95
CA LYS A 357 -11.15 30.69 -4.34
C LYS A 357 -10.17 31.25 -3.30
N HIS A 358 -9.76 30.44 -2.34
CA HIS A 358 -8.84 30.92 -1.30
C HIS A 358 -7.42 31.18 -1.82
N ILE A 359 -6.74 32.11 -1.16
CA ILE A 359 -5.33 32.45 -1.28
C ILE A 359 -4.78 32.47 0.17
N SER A 360 -3.51 32.10 0.34
CA SER A 360 -2.69 32.16 1.56
C SER A 360 -1.42 32.95 1.17
N PRO A 361 -0.72 33.68 2.08
CA PRO A 361 -0.43 33.34 3.47
C PRO A 361 -1.60 33.52 4.45
N GLU A 362 -2.24 34.69 4.51
CA GLU A 362 -3.47 34.85 5.30
C GLU A 362 -4.67 34.29 4.53
N LEU A 363 -5.67 33.72 5.22
CA LEU A 363 -6.87 33.15 4.60
C LEU A 363 -7.83 34.26 4.13
N ILE A 364 -7.55 34.84 2.97
CA ILE A 364 -8.24 36.03 2.43
C ILE A 364 -9.72 35.79 2.12
N MET A 365 -10.05 34.66 1.49
CA MET A 365 -11.43 34.30 1.09
C MET A 365 -11.61 32.77 0.99
N GLY A 366 -12.74 32.29 0.46
CA GLY A 366 -13.06 30.86 0.34
C GLY A 366 -13.66 30.23 1.60
N ILE A 367 -14.10 28.97 1.48
CA ILE A 367 -14.59 28.13 2.58
C ILE A 367 -13.75 26.85 2.60
N LEU A 368 -13.17 26.53 3.75
CA LEU A 368 -12.33 25.34 3.95
C LEU A 368 -13.20 24.08 4.08
N CYS A 369 -12.77 22.98 3.46
CA CYS A 369 -13.46 21.68 3.47
C CYS A 369 -12.47 20.53 3.20
N LYS A 370 -12.97 19.31 3.01
CA LYS A 370 -12.17 18.12 2.65
C LYS A 370 -11.19 18.33 1.48
N LYS A 371 -11.54 19.14 0.47
CA LYS A 371 -10.65 19.49 -0.67
C LYS A 371 -9.42 20.35 -0.28
N SER A 372 -9.43 20.93 0.93
CA SER A 372 -8.47 21.94 1.42
C SER A 372 -7.65 21.44 2.62
N LEU A 373 -8.29 20.77 3.59
CA LEU A 373 -7.66 20.26 4.82
C LEU A 373 -7.61 18.72 4.92
N GLY A 374 -8.14 18.02 3.92
CA GLY A 374 -8.15 16.56 3.85
C GLY A 374 -6.95 15.96 3.10
N THR A 375 -7.05 14.66 2.88
CA THR A 375 -6.03 13.76 2.30
C THR A 375 -5.83 13.90 0.77
N SER A 376 -6.28 15.01 0.17
CA SER A 376 -6.11 15.24 -1.27
C SER A 376 -4.71 15.79 -1.58
N ALA A 377 -4.08 15.34 -2.68
CA ALA A 377 -2.87 15.97 -3.21
C ALA A 377 -3.11 17.48 -3.47
N GLY A 378 -2.11 18.31 -3.17
CA GLY A 378 -2.23 19.77 -3.23
C GLY A 378 -3.21 20.38 -2.20
N SER A 379 -3.45 19.72 -1.07
CA SER A 379 -4.11 20.33 0.09
C SER A 379 -3.16 21.25 0.86
N LEU A 380 -3.70 22.12 1.72
CA LEU A 380 -2.89 22.99 2.60
C LEU A 380 -1.98 22.17 3.53
N VAL A 381 -2.42 20.96 3.91
CA VAL A 381 -1.62 19.97 4.63
C VAL A 381 -0.43 19.47 3.79
N HIS A 382 -0.64 19.18 2.49
CA HIS A 382 0.42 18.70 1.60
C HIS A 382 1.51 19.75 1.40
N ILE A 383 1.10 20.99 1.12
CA ILE A 383 2.02 22.10 0.82
C ILE A 383 2.75 22.51 2.12
N SER A 384 2.07 22.54 3.27
CA SER A 384 2.72 22.71 4.58
C SER A 384 3.82 21.67 4.83
N TYR A 385 3.59 20.40 4.51
CA TYR A 385 4.58 19.34 4.70
C TYR A 385 5.81 19.52 3.80
N LEU A 386 5.61 19.93 2.55
CA LEU A 386 6.68 20.09 1.56
C LEU A 386 7.48 21.40 1.74
N GLU A 387 6.82 22.52 2.08
CA GLU A 387 7.49 23.82 2.27
C GLU A 387 8.07 24.01 3.68
N MET A 388 7.33 23.61 4.72
CA MET A 388 7.68 23.91 6.13
C MET A 388 8.22 22.70 6.91
N GLY A 389 8.08 21.48 6.36
CA GLY A 389 8.59 20.25 6.97
C GLY A 389 7.72 19.68 8.10
N HIS A 390 7.97 18.39 8.38
CA HIS A 390 7.09 17.55 9.21
C HIS A 390 6.77 18.11 10.61
N ASP A 391 7.73 18.72 11.30
CA ASP A 391 7.54 19.15 12.69
C ASP A 391 6.67 20.41 12.84
N ILE A 392 6.58 21.23 11.79
CA ILE A 392 5.70 22.40 11.73
C ILE A 392 4.28 21.94 11.34
N THR A 393 4.13 21.08 10.33
CA THR A 393 2.82 20.48 9.97
C THR A 393 2.21 19.69 11.13
N ARG A 394 3.05 19.00 11.93
CA ARG A 394 2.65 18.30 13.16
C ARG A 394 2.01 19.22 14.21
N LEU A 395 2.53 20.44 14.38
CA LEU A 395 1.92 21.46 15.25
C LEU A 395 0.62 22.01 14.64
N PHE A 396 0.61 22.25 13.33
CA PHE A 396 -0.55 22.73 12.58
C PHE A 396 -1.80 21.84 12.77
N TYR A 397 -1.66 20.51 12.67
CA TYR A 397 -2.74 19.56 12.99
C TYR A 397 -3.31 19.76 14.41
N SER A 398 -2.42 19.86 15.41
CA SER A 398 -2.82 20.01 16.81
C SER A 398 -3.58 21.30 17.05
N ASN A 399 -3.10 22.40 16.48
CA ASN A 399 -3.67 23.74 16.65
C ASN A 399 -5.09 23.83 16.03
N ILE A 400 -5.29 23.28 14.82
CA ILE A 400 -6.62 23.22 14.18
C ILE A 400 -7.61 22.49 15.10
N GLN A 401 -7.26 21.27 15.54
CA GLN A 401 -8.16 20.46 16.35
C GLN A 401 -8.54 21.15 17.67
N THR A 402 -7.59 21.74 18.38
CA THR A 402 -7.86 22.41 19.67
C THR A 402 -8.76 23.63 19.52
N VAL A 403 -8.59 24.44 18.48
CA VAL A 403 -9.43 25.64 18.29
C VAL A 403 -10.84 25.25 17.83
N VAL A 404 -10.93 24.30 16.90
CA VAL A 404 -12.18 24.01 16.19
C VAL A 404 -13.10 23.05 16.96
N ASN A 405 -12.56 22.09 17.71
CA ASN A 405 -13.39 21.17 18.51
C ASN A 405 -14.12 21.91 19.65
N ASN A 406 -13.51 22.98 20.19
CA ASN A 406 -14.14 23.87 21.16
C ASN A 406 -15.29 24.71 20.56
N TRP A 407 -15.39 24.79 19.23
CA TRP A 407 -16.42 25.56 18.52
C TRP A 407 -17.65 24.72 18.13
N LEU A 408 -17.50 23.41 17.89
CA LEU A 408 -18.55 22.55 17.32
C LEU A 408 -19.79 22.31 18.22
N LEU A 409 -19.70 22.60 19.52
CA LEU A 409 -20.61 22.15 20.59
C LEU A 409 -22.07 22.72 20.54
N ILE A 410 -22.63 23.07 19.36
CA ILE A 410 -23.70 24.10 19.24
C ILE A 410 -24.98 23.74 18.40
N GLU A 411 -25.01 22.93 17.32
CA GLU A 411 -26.20 22.84 16.39
C GLU A 411 -26.57 21.47 15.69
N GLY A 412 -27.82 21.29 15.17
CA GLY A 412 -28.19 20.38 14.02
C GLY A 412 -29.60 19.73 13.84
N GLU A 413 -30.07 19.42 12.58
CA GLU A 413 -30.78 18.15 12.12
C GLU A 413 -31.07 17.90 10.56
N GLU A 414 -32.24 17.33 10.08
CA GLU A 414 -32.48 16.52 8.80
C GLU A 414 -33.79 16.74 7.88
N GLY A 415 -33.95 16.07 6.68
CA GLY A 415 -35.16 16.07 5.75
C GLY A 415 -35.08 15.58 4.22
N ARG A 416 -36.16 15.10 3.52
CA ARG A 416 -36.23 14.64 2.06
C ARG A 416 -37.65 14.50 1.35
N ALA A 417 -37.75 14.25 0.00
CA ALA A 417 -38.96 13.72 -0.78
C ALA A 417 -38.70 13.10 -2.23
N HIS A 418 -39.75 12.63 -2.99
CA HIS A 418 -39.81 11.68 -4.17
C HIS A 418 -40.44 12.28 -5.52
N ASN A 419 -40.58 11.80 -6.81
CA ASN A 419 -40.08 10.76 -7.82
C ASN A 419 -40.47 11.16 -9.34
N ASN A 420 -40.41 10.52 -10.56
CA ASN A 420 -39.93 9.27 -11.29
C ASN A 420 -39.50 9.55 -12.83
N GLU A 421 -39.62 8.88 -14.03
CA GLU A 421 -40.01 7.58 -14.75
C GLU A 421 -39.38 7.51 -16.25
N LEU A 422 -39.54 6.44 -17.14
CA LEU A 422 -39.60 6.30 -18.68
C LEU A 422 -39.01 5.01 -19.45
N GLU A 423 -38.95 4.97 -20.81
CA GLU A 423 -38.93 3.83 -21.82
C GLU A 423 -37.60 3.08 -22.29
N PRO A 424 -37.63 2.00 -23.14
CA PRO A 424 -36.53 1.00 -23.37
C PRO A 424 -35.42 1.28 -24.43
N THR A 425 -34.38 0.40 -24.50
CA THR A 425 -33.15 0.53 -25.35
C THR A 425 -32.61 -0.77 -26.04
N PRO A 426 -31.70 -0.68 -27.04
CA PRO A 426 -31.22 -1.83 -27.85
C PRO A 426 -30.13 -2.72 -27.21
N GLY A 427 -29.83 -3.85 -27.87
CA GLY A 427 -28.70 -4.74 -27.56
C GLY A 427 -28.94 -5.73 -26.41
N ASN A 428 -29.93 -5.46 -25.57
CA ASN A 428 -30.45 -6.37 -24.55
C ASN A 428 -31.71 -7.11 -25.07
N THR A 429 -32.04 -8.28 -24.52
CA THR A 429 -33.37 -8.89 -24.75
C THR A 429 -34.45 -8.01 -24.13
N LEU A 430 -35.69 -7.96 -24.65
CA LEU A 430 -36.76 -7.09 -24.11
C LEU A 430 -36.90 -7.18 -22.57
N ARG A 431 -36.70 -8.36 -21.99
CA ARG A 431 -36.74 -8.61 -20.54
C ARG A 431 -35.51 -8.06 -19.79
N GLN A 432 -34.31 -8.16 -20.38
CA GLN A 432 -33.10 -7.50 -19.85
C GLN A 432 -33.15 -5.99 -20.08
N THR A 433 -33.69 -5.53 -21.21
CA THR A 433 -33.93 -4.11 -21.46
C THR A 433 -34.88 -3.57 -20.41
N PHE A 434 -36.03 -4.22 -20.20
CA PHE A 434 -36.99 -3.88 -19.16
C PHE A 434 -36.35 -3.89 -17.77
N GLU A 435 -35.57 -4.92 -17.39
CA GLU A 435 -34.85 -4.92 -16.11
C GLU A 435 -33.80 -3.82 -16.01
N ASN A 436 -33.02 -3.54 -17.07
CA ASN A 436 -32.01 -2.48 -17.09
C ASN A 436 -32.66 -1.09 -17.05
N GLN A 437 -33.77 -0.92 -17.76
CA GLN A 437 -34.58 0.29 -17.83
C GLN A 437 -35.27 0.51 -16.49
N VAL A 438 -35.94 -0.48 -15.89
CA VAL A 438 -36.55 -0.39 -14.57
C VAL A 438 -35.47 -0.14 -13.50
N ASN A 439 -34.33 -0.84 -13.52
CA ASN A 439 -33.22 -0.50 -12.62
C ASN A 439 -32.71 0.92 -12.84
N ARG A 440 -32.59 1.38 -14.10
CA ARG A 440 -32.22 2.76 -14.40
C ARG A 440 -33.26 3.74 -13.88
N ILE A 441 -34.54 3.54 -14.16
CA ILE A 441 -35.66 4.32 -13.65
C ILE A 441 -35.55 4.40 -12.13
N LEU A 442 -35.45 3.27 -11.42
CA LEU A 442 -35.42 3.22 -9.95
C LEU A 442 -34.14 3.80 -9.32
N ASN A 443 -33.05 3.96 -10.10
CA ASN A 443 -31.84 4.69 -9.69
C ASN A 443 -31.93 6.19 -10.05
N ASP A 444 -32.27 6.54 -11.29
CA ASP A 444 -32.52 7.91 -11.76
C ASP A 444 -33.61 8.57 -10.88
N ALA A 445 -34.62 7.80 -10.47
CA ALA A 445 -35.56 8.06 -9.39
C ALA A 445 -34.83 8.41 -8.09
N ARG A 446 -34.22 7.44 -7.41
CA ARG A 446 -33.50 7.63 -6.15
C ARG A 446 -32.65 8.90 -6.19
N ASP A 447 -31.87 9.11 -7.25
CA ASP A 447 -30.91 10.20 -7.34
C ASP A 447 -31.56 11.57 -7.67
N LYS A 448 -32.63 11.62 -8.48
CA LYS A 448 -33.51 12.82 -8.58
C LYS A 448 -34.09 13.18 -7.22
N THR A 449 -34.49 12.18 -6.44
CA THR A 449 -35.21 12.36 -5.17
C THR A 449 -34.27 12.74 -4.03
N GLY A 450 -33.06 12.18 -4.00
CA GLY A 450 -31.93 12.66 -3.21
C GLY A 450 -31.47 14.06 -3.57
N SER A 451 -31.58 14.45 -4.85
CA SER A 451 -31.29 15.82 -5.30
C SER A 451 -32.39 16.81 -4.93
N SER A 452 -33.66 16.42 -5.04
CA SER A 452 -34.82 17.20 -4.59
C SER A 452 -34.75 17.43 -3.08
N ALA A 453 -34.48 16.36 -2.33
CA ALA A 453 -34.15 16.41 -0.92
C ALA A 453 -32.99 17.37 -0.60
N GLN A 454 -31.82 17.20 -1.24
CA GLN A 454 -30.67 18.07 -0.95
C GLN A 454 -30.94 19.55 -1.24
N LYS A 455 -31.92 19.86 -2.10
CA LYS A 455 -32.44 21.22 -2.35
C LYS A 455 -33.48 21.68 -1.31
N SER A 456 -34.39 20.81 -0.87
CA SER A 456 -35.38 21.15 0.18
C SER A 456 -34.74 21.33 1.56
N LEU A 457 -33.57 20.74 1.79
CA LEU A 457 -32.78 20.94 2.99
C LEU A 457 -32.24 22.37 3.09
N SER A 458 -32.50 23.04 4.22
CA SER A 458 -31.93 24.35 4.55
C SER A 458 -30.40 24.29 4.69
N GLU A 459 -29.73 25.44 4.73
CA GLU A 459 -28.27 25.48 4.95
C GLU A 459 -27.89 25.13 6.40
N TYR A 460 -28.80 25.34 7.35
CA TYR A 460 -28.68 24.95 8.76
C TYR A 460 -28.84 23.43 9.01
N ASN A 461 -29.11 22.64 7.97
CA ASN A 461 -29.36 21.22 8.10
C ASN A 461 -28.05 20.42 8.30
N ASN A 462 -27.80 19.89 9.50
CA ASN A 462 -26.54 19.20 9.83
C ASN A 462 -26.16 18.05 8.88
N PHE A 463 -27.12 17.27 8.39
CA PHE A 463 -26.81 16.18 7.45
C PHE A 463 -26.35 16.69 6.08
N LYS A 464 -26.63 17.96 5.76
CA LYS A 464 -26.11 18.69 4.60
C LYS A 464 -24.76 19.33 4.95
N SER A 465 -24.63 19.96 6.13
CA SER A 465 -23.36 20.53 6.62
C SER A 465 -22.23 19.50 6.69
N MET A 466 -22.46 18.32 7.29
CA MET A 466 -21.48 17.23 7.35
C MET A 466 -21.05 16.73 5.97
N VAL A 467 -22.00 16.61 5.03
CA VAL A 467 -21.74 16.12 3.67
C VAL A 467 -21.06 17.17 2.78
N VAL A 468 -21.35 18.47 2.98
CA VAL A 468 -20.69 19.59 2.25
C VAL A 468 -19.26 19.82 2.77
N ALA A 469 -19.06 19.79 4.09
CA ALA A 469 -17.73 19.78 4.71
C ALA A 469 -16.92 18.53 4.29
N GLY A 470 -17.61 17.39 4.18
CA GLY A 470 -17.06 16.09 3.78
C GLY A 470 -16.58 15.23 4.96
N SER A 471 -17.08 15.50 6.17
CA SER A 471 -16.65 14.86 7.43
C SER A 471 -17.19 13.44 7.58
N LYS A 472 -18.49 13.23 7.42
CA LYS A 472 -19.14 11.91 7.44
C LYS A 472 -20.39 11.90 6.55
N GLY A 473 -20.72 10.72 6.01
CA GLY A 473 -21.85 10.53 5.09
C GLY A 473 -21.57 11.00 3.66
N SER A 474 -22.58 10.84 2.81
CA SER A 474 -22.56 11.19 1.38
C SER A 474 -23.93 11.70 0.94
N LYS A 475 -24.02 12.24 -0.28
CA LYS A 475 -25.32 12.56 -0.92
C LYS A 475 -26.26 11.36 -0.98
N ILE A 476 -25.73 10.14 -1.12
CA ILE A 476 -26.52 8.91 -1.11
C ILE A 476 -27.07 8.62 0.30
N ASN A 477 -26.33 8.92 1.37
CA ASN A 477 -26.85 8.75 2.73
C ASN A 477 -27.95 9.77 3.06
N ILE A 478 -27.80 11.03 2.64
CA ILE A 478 -28.93 11.99 2.63
C ILE A 478 -30.10 11.33 1.89
N SER A 479 -29.85 10.86 0.66
CA SER A 479 -30.76 10.07 -0.18
C SER A 479 -31.08 8.65 0.31
N GLN A 480 -30.83 8.31 1.58
CA GLN A 480 -31.27 7.05 2.18
C GLN A 480 -31.93 7.20 3.55
N VAL A 481 -31.83 8.34 4.27
CA VAL A 481 -32.59 8.51 5.53
C VAL A 481 -34.07 8.89 5.30
N ILE A 482 -34.42 10.10 4.83
CA ILE A 482 -35.80 10.64 5.00
C ILE A 482 -36.88 10.32 3.92
N ALA A 483 -36.56 9.86 2.69
CA ALA A 483 -37.55 9.55 1.62
C ALA A 483 -37.59 8.09 1.14
N VAL A 484 -36.57 7.61 0.40
CA VAL A 484 -36.49 6.25 -0.18
C VAL A 484 -35.17 5.57 0.16
N VAL A 485 -35.13 4.28 0.49
CA VAL A 485 -33.86 3.51 0.61
C VAL A 485 -33.40 2.98 -0.77
N GLY A 486 -34.34 2.58 -1.62
CA GLY A 486 -34.14 2.26 -3.03
C GLY A 486 -34.05 0.77 -3.36
N GLN A 487 -33.70 0.46 -4.61
CA GLN A 487 -33.62 -0.91 -5.12
C GLN A 487 -32.56 -1.75 -4.39
N GLN A 488 -32.99 -2.85 -3.76
CA GLN A 488 -32.11 -3.86 -3.20
C GLN A 488 -31.72 -4.85 -4.31
N ASN A 489 -30.43 -5.15 -4.42
CA ASN A 489 -29.90 -6.08 -5.40
C ASN A 489 -29.22 -7.26 -4.72
N VAL A 490 -29.19 -8.40 -5.41
CA VAL A 490 -28.45 -9.62 -5.08
C VAL A 490 -27.83 -10.14 -6.38
N GLU A 491 -26.54 -10.49 -6.37
CA GLU A 491 -25.75 -10.86 -7.56
C GLU A 491 -25.85 -9.84 -8.72
N GLY A 492 -25.97 -8.55 -8.41
CA GLY A 492 -26.13 -7.47 -9.40
C GLY A 492 -27.48 -7.45 -10.12
N LYS A 493 -28.52 -8.06 -9.55
CA LYS A 493 -29.89 -8.11 -10.10
C LYS A 493 -30.91 -7.79 -9.01
N ARG A 494 -32.11 -7.33 -9.40
CA ARG A 494 -33.27 -7.24 -8.48
C ARG A 494 -33.61 -8.62 -7.90
N ILE A 495 -34.15 -8.65 -6.67
CA ILE A 495 -34.31 -9.86 -5.84
C ILE A 495 -34.91 -11.05 -6.62
N PRO A 496 -34.19 -12.18 -6.76
CA PRO A 496 -34.61 -13.29 -7.62
C PRO A 496 -35.84 -14.03 -7.08
N PHE A 497 -36.58 -14.70 -7.98
CA PHE A 497 -37.70 -15.57 -7.62
C PHE A 497 -37.23 -16.84 -6.91
N GLY A 498 -37.14 -16.80 -5.57
CA GLY A 498 -36.82 -17.96 -4.74
C GLY A 498 -37.96 -19.00 -4.66
N PHE A 499 -39.20 -18.60 -4.92
CA PHE A 499 -40.36 -19.50 -5.06
C PHE A 499 -40.77 -19.62 -6.52
N LYS A 500 -41.59 -20.63 -6.84
CA LYS A 500 -42.11 -20.87 -8.21
C LYS A 500 -42.79 -19.61 -8.77
N HIS A 501 -42.06 -18.90 -9.62
CA HIS A 501 -42.43 -17.65 -10.28
C HIS A 501 -42.74 -16.47 -9.32
N ARG A 502 -42.13 -16.39 -8.13
CA ARG A 502 -42.29 -15.23 -7.22
C ARG A 502 -41.17 -15.12 -6.17
N THR A 503 -40.99 -13.93 -5.60
CA THR A 503 -39.97 -13.64 -4.58
C THR A 503 -40.38 -14.09 -3.17
N LEU A 504 -41.63 -13.87 -2.77
CA LEU A 504 -42.22 -14.26 -1.48
C LEU A 504 -43.61 -14.89 -1.66
N PRO A 505 -44.13 -15.67 -0.69
CA PRO A 505 -45.45 -16.29 -0.78
C PRO A 505 -46.61 -15.28 -0.77
N HIS A 506 -46.36 -14.03 -0.37
CA HIS A 506 -47.34 -12.95 -0.33
C HIS A 506 -47.63 -12.34 -1.72
N PHE A 507 -46.67 -12.39 -2.65
CA PHE A 507 -46.84 -11.84 -4.00
C PHE A 507 -47.53 -12.84 -4.94
N ILE A 508 -48.15 -12.31 -6.00
CA ILE A 508 -48.69 -13.11 -7.10
C ILE A 508 -47.57 -13.75 -7.94
N LYS A 509 -47.92 -14.65 -8.86
CA LYS A 509 -46.95 -15.28 -9.76
C LYS A 509 -46.63 -14.35 -10.93
N ASP A 510 -45.37 -14.38 -11.37
CA ASP A 510 -44.83 -13.55 -12.44
C ASP A 510 -45.00 -12.04 -12.21
N ASP A 511 -44.87 -11.63 -10.95
CA ASP A 511 -44.85 -10.22 -10.53
C ASP A 511 -43.44 -9.62 -10.69
N TYR A 512 -43.31 -8.65 -11.61
CA TYR A 512 -42.06 -7.92 -11.88
C TYR A 512 -42.04 -6.49 -11.31
N GLY A 513 -43.07 -6.12 -10.53
CA GLY A 513 -43.23 -4.80 -9.92
C GLY A 513 -42.07 -4.43 -8.98
N PRO A 514 -41.96 -3.13 -8.62
CA PRO A 514 -40.88 -2.64 -7.76
C PRO A 514 -40.90 -3.35 -6.40
N GLU A 515 -42.03 -3.35 -5.69
CA GLU A 515 -42.21 -3.99 -4.38
C GLU A 515 -41.82 -5.47 -4.40
N SER A 516 -42.45 -6.27 -5.28
CA SER A 516 -42.19 -7.70 -5.45
C SER A 516 -40.71 -8.01 -5.64
N ARG A 517 -40.00 -7.18 -6.41
CA ARG A 517 -38.59 -7.38 -6.79
C ARG A 517 -37.62 -6.63 -5.87
N GLY A 518 -38.06 -6.16 -4.71
CA GLY A 518 -37.21 -5.60 -3.66
C GLY A 518 -36.77 -4.15 -3.87
N PHE A 519 -37.57 -3.33 -4.54
CA PHE A 519 -37.50 -1.89 -4.33
C PHE A 519 -38.03 -1.56 -2.94
N VAL A 520 -37.25 -0.83 -2.15
CA VAL A 520 -37.69 -0.26 -0.88
C VAL A 520 -38.08 1.19 -1.16
N GLU A 521 -39.38 1.42 -1.30
CA GLU A 521 -39.96 2.75 -1.50
C GLU A 521 -39.86 3.58 -0.22
N ASN A 522 -39.89 2.93 0.93
CA ASN A 522 -39.94 3.59 2.22
C ASN A 522 -38.61 4.20 2.65
N SER A 523 -38.76 5.08 3.63
CA SER A 523 -37.75 5.89 4.30
C SER A 523 -37.25 5.17 5.55
N TYR A 524 -35.97 5.32 5.93
CA TYR A 524 -35.54 4.90 7.28
C TYR A 524 -36.25 5.72 8.38
N LEU A 525 -36.71 6.95 8.08
CA LEU A 525 -37.54 7.74 9.01
C LEU A 525 -39.01 7.28 9.05
N ALA A 526 -39.56 6.75 7.95
CA ALA A 526 -40.92 6.19 7.93
C ALA A 526 -40.99 4.76 8.49
N GLY A 527 -39.87 4.04 8.50
CA GLY A 527 -39.81 2.61 8.79
C GLY A 527 -40.05 1.75 7.55
N LEU A 528 -39.61 0.49 7.59
CA LEU A 528 -39.74 -0.45 6.47
C LEU A 528 -40.90 -1.42 6.71
N THR A 529 -41.63 -1.76 5.65
CA THR A 529 -42.61 -2.86 5.70
C THR A 529 -41.91 -4.22 5.89
N PRO A 530 -42.59 -5.28 6.36
CA PRO A 530 -41.96 -6.58 6.58
C PRO A 530 -41.35 -7.22 5.32
N THR A 531 -41.94 -6.96 4.15
CA THR A 531 -41.43 -7.39 2.83
C THR A 531 -40.17 -6.63 2.44
N GLU A 532 -40.20 -5.30 2.51
CA GLU A 532 -39.03 -4.44 2.29
C GLU A 532 -37.88 -4.77 3.23
N PHE A 533 -38.17 -4.95 4.52
CA PHE A 533 -37.19 -5.33 5.54
C PHE A 533 -36.52 -6.68 5.21
N PHE A 534 -37.29 -7.68 4.76
CA PHE A 534 -36.73 -8.97 4.35
C PHE A 534 -35.83 -8.85 3.11
N PHE A 535 -36.23 -8.06 2.11
CA PHE A 535 -35.42 -7.81 0.91
C PHE A 535 -34.15 -6.99 1.21
N HIS A 536 -34.25 -6.00 2.09
CA HIS A 536 -33.11 -5.22 2.58
C HIS A 536 -32.15 -6.08 3.40
N ALA A 537 -32.66 -6.96 4.27
CA ALA A 537 -31.86 -7.94 5.00
C ALA A 537 -31.17 -8.95 4.07
N MET A 538 -31.78 -9.28 2.91
CA MET A 538 -31.16 -10.15 1.90
C MET A 538 -29.98 -9.46 1.19
N GLY A 539 -30.14 -8.21 0.75
CA GLY A 539 -29.04 -7.42 0.18
C GLY A 539 -27.91 -7.13 1.19
N GLY A 540 -28.29 -6.75 2.41
CA GLY A 540 -27.33 -6.57 3.52
C GLY A 540 -26.58 -7.85 3.89
N ARG A 541 -27.22 -9.03 3.76
CA ARG A 541 -26.57 -10.33 3.96
C ARG A 541 -25.52 -10.63 2.89
N GLU A 542 -25.76 -10.26 1.62
CA GLU A 542 -24.74 -10.34 0.57
C GLU A 542 -23.52 -9.48 0.94
N GLY A 543 -23.73 -8.21 1.33
CA GLY A 543 -22.67 -7.31 1.80
C GLY A 543 -21.81 -7.87 2.93
N LEU A 544 -22.44 -8.48 3.94
CA LEU A 544 -21.74 -9.12 5.07
C LEU A 544 -20.94 -10.35 4.64
N ILE A 545 -21.49 -11.19 3.75
CA ILE A 545 -20.81 -12.39 3.23
C ILE A 545 -19.60 -11.99 2.38
N ASP A 546 -19.78 -11.04 1.45
CA ASP A 546 -18.71 -10.57 0.58
C ASP A 546 -17.58 -9.91 1.36
N THR A 547 -17.90 -9.12 2.39
CA THR A 547 -16.90 -8.54 3.30
C THR A 547 -16.07 -9.64 3.98
N ALA A 548 -16.72 -10.68 4.52
CA ALA A 548 -16.03 -11.79 5.18
C ALA A 548 -15.17 -12.63 4.21
N VAL A 549 -15.70 -12.97 3.03
CA VAL A 549 -15.02 -13.80 2.03
C VAL A 549 -13.86 -13.05 1.37
N LYS A 550 -14.10 -11.83 0.87
CA LYS A 550 -13.09 -11.07 0.14
C LYS A 550 -11.93 -10.65 1.04
N THR A 551 -12.15 -10.36 2.32
CA THR A 551 -11.08 -10.05 3.30
C THR A 551 -10.05 -11.18 3.43
N ALA A 552 -10.49 -12.44 3.38
CA ALA A 552 -9.59 -13.59 3.40
C ALA A 552 -8.77 -13.72 2.10
N GLU A 553 -9.37 -13.38 0.95
CA GLU A 553 -8.70 -13.41 -0.35
C GLU A 553 -7.65 -12.29 -0.50
N THR A 554 -7.99 -11.06 -0.10
CA THR A 554 -7.12 -9.88 -0.28
C THR A 554 -5.88 -9.92 0.60
N GLY A 555 -6.01 -10.29 1.88
CA GLY A 555 -4.85 -10.52 2.76
C GLY A 555 -3.93 -11.65 2.28
N TYR A 556 -4.47 -12.62 1.54
CA TYR A 556 -3.67 -13.67 0.88
C TYR A 556 -2.98 -13.17 -0.41
N ILE A 557 -3.66 -12.38 -1.23
CA ILE A 557 -3.08 -11.70 -2.42
C ILE A 557 -1.93 -10.77 -1.99
N GLN A 558 -2.14 -9.92 -0.98
CA GLN A 558 -1.12 -9.05 -0.42
C GLN A 558 0.09 -9.84 0.09
N ARG A 559 -0.12 -10.93 0.84
CA ARG A 559 0.98 -11.81 1.28
C ARG A 559 1.77 -12.41 0.12
N ARG A 560 1.12 -12.73 -1.00
CA ARG A 560 1.78 -13.21 -2.24
C ARG A 560 2.63 -12.11 -2.88
N LEU A 561 2.07 -10.92 -3.08
CA LEU A 561 2.78 -9.75 -3.63
C LEU A 561 4.03 -9.41 -2.82
N ILE A 562 3.92 -9.39 -1.49
CA ILE A 562 5.08 -9.16 -0.60
C ILE A 562 6.11 -10.26 -0.80
N LYS A 563 5.71 -11.54 -0.77
CA LYS A 563 6.64 -12.67 -0.90
C LYS A 563 7.33 -12.79 -2.26
N SER A 564 6.77 -12.25 -3.33
CA SER A 564 7.45 -12.12 -4.64
C SER A 564 8.44 -10.95 -4.71
N MET A 565 8.27 -9.89 -3.92
CA MET A 565 9.01 -8.62 -4.07
C MET A 565 9.84 -8.22 -2.83
N GLU A 566 9.81 -8.97 -1.73
CA GLU A 566 10.49 -8.65 -0.45
C GLU A 566 12.03 -8.53 -0.52
N SER A 567 12.65 -8.99 -1.61
CA SER A 567 14.10 -8.86 -1.83
C SER A 567 14.48 -7.74 -2.82
N VAL A 568 13.49 -7.04 -3.38
CA VAL A 568 13.68 -6.02 -4.42
C VAL A 568 13.90 -4.65 -3.78
N MET A 569 15.08 -4.08 -3.99
CA MET A 569 15.56 -2.86 -3.35
C MET A 569 16.35 -1.96 -4.31
N VAL A 570 16.47 -0.67 -3.97
CA VAL A 570 17.40 0.26 -4.63
C VAL A 570 18.83 0.00 -4.15
N LYS A 571 19.79 -0.09 -5.07
CA LYS A 571 21.23 -0.25 -4.77
C LYS A 571 21.98 1.08 -4.91
N TYR A 572 23.23 1.14 -4.44
CA TYR A 572 24.07 2.36 -4.45
C TYR A 572 24.46 2.88 -5.84
N ASP A 573 24.28 2.08 -6.90
CA ASP A 573 24.37 2.53 -8.29
C ASP A 573 23.07 3.21 -8.79
N GLY A 574 22.02 3.24 -7.95
CA GLY A 574 20.69 3.73 -8.26
C GLY A 574 19.88 2.79 -9.16
N THR A 575 20.28 1.53 -9.30
CA THR A 575 19.48 0.47 -9.97
C THR A 575 18.57 -0.24 -8.97
N VAL A 576 17.48 -0.84 -9.44
CA VAL A 576 16.61 -1.72 -8.64
C VAL A 576 16.98 -3.17 -8.90
N ARG A 577 17.29 -3.93 -7.84
CA ARG A 577 17.76 -5.32 -7.94
C ARG A 577 17.11 -6.25 -6.91
N ASN A 578 17.04 -7.54 -7.23
CA ASN A 578 16.63 -8.60 -6.30
C ASN A 578 17.81 -9.17 -5.48
N SER A 579 17.55 -10.17 -4.61
CA SER A 579 18.59 -10.81 -3.75
C SER A 579 19.76 -11.44 -4.52
N ILE A 580 19.56 -11.88 -5.75
CA ILE A 580 20.60 -12.45 -6.63
C ILE A 580 21.24 -11.40 -7.55
N ASN A 581 21.03 -10.09 -7.26
CA ASN A 581 21.54 -8.94 -8.00
C ASN A 581 21.16 -8.88 -9.49
N GLN A 582 20.13 -9.62 -9.93
CA GLN A 582 19.48 -9.38 -11.21
C GLN A 582 18.81 -8.00 -11.18
N VAL A 583 19.04 -7.21 -12.22
CA VAL A 583 18.44 -5.87 -12.37
C VAL A 583 16.98 -6.03 -12.80
N VAL A 584 16.09 -5.31 -12.12
CA VAL A 584 14.66 -5.22 -12.44
C VAL A 584 14.37 -3.89 -13.15
N GLN A 585 14.96 -2.80 -12.70
CA GLN A 585 14.89 -1.47 -13.33
C GLN A 585 16.26 -0.78 -13.29
N LEU A 586 16.62 -0.04 -14.35
CA LEU A 586 17.86 0.76 -14.41
C LEU A 586 17.81 1.99 -13.48
N ARG A 587 16.61 2.55 -13.30
CA ARG A 587 16.26 3.59 -12.32
C ARG A 587 14.92 3.23 -11.69
N TYR A 588 14.79 3.44 -10.38
CA TYR A 588 13.54 3.14 -9.68
C TYR A 588 12.39 3.98 -10.24
N GLY A 589 11.31 3.31 -10.69
CA GLY A 589 10.17 3.99 -11.29
C GLY A 589 10.49 4.72 -12.60
N GLU A 590 11.59 4.33 -13.27
CA GLU A 590 12.09 4.87 -14.54
C GLU A 590 12.67 6.30 -14.45
N ASP A 591 12.26 7.11 -13.46
CA ASP A 591 12.80 8.44 -13.16
C ASP A 591 13.88 8.48 -12.06
N GLY A 592 13.90 7.50 -11.14
CA GLY A 592 14.81 7.46 -10.00
C GLY A 592 14.37 8.28 -8.78
N LEU A 593 13.10 8.71 -8.72
CA LEU A 593 12.59 9.64 -7.70
C LEU A 593 11.84 8.93 -6.57
N ALA A 594 11.96 9.46 -5.35
CA ALA A 594 11.24 8.96 -4.17
C ALA A 594 9.71 9.10 -4.36
N GLY A 595 8.91 8.16 -3.87
CA GLY A 595 7.46 8.11 -4.14
C GLY A 595 6.64 9.24 -3.50
N GLU A 596 7.16 9.80 -2.41
CA GLU A 596 6.52 10.74 -1.48
C GLU A 596 6.72 12.22 -1.86
N ASN A 597 7.75 12.54 -2.65
CA ASN A 597 8.21 13.92 -2.88
C ASN A 597 7.84 14.45 -4.29
N VAL A 598 6.71 14.02 -4.85
CA VAL A 598 6.37 14.24 -6.27
C VAL A 598 4.91 14.67 -6.39
N GLU A 599 4.64 15.75 -7.12
CA GLU A 599 3.31 16.34 -7.23
C GLU A 599 2.74 16.24 -8.65
N PHE A 600 1.41 16.33 -8.76
CA PHE A 600 0.73 16.46 -10.04
C PHE A 600 0.87 17.88 -10.58
N GLN A 601 1.76 18.08 -11.54
CA GLN A 601 1.97 19.36 -12.21
C GLN A 601 1.32 19.34 -13.60
N ASN A 602 0.87 20.51 -14.08
CA ASN A 602 0.42 20.68 -15.46
C ASN A 602 1.59 21.13 -16.33
N LEU A 603 1.99 20.32 -17.31
CA LEU A 603 2.92 20.73 -18.36
C LEU A 603 2.25 21.81 -19.23
N ALA A 604 2.65 23.06 -19.03
CA ALA A 604 2.13 24.20 -19.78
C ALA A 604 2.38 24.04 -21.29
N THR A 605 3.59 23.62 -21.70
CA THR A 605 4.07 23.55 -23.09
C THR A 605 3.25 22.64 -24.02
N VAL A 606 2.45 21.72 -23.49
CA VAL A 606 1.67 20.76 -24.30
C VAL A 606 0.56 21.46 -25.11
N LYS A 607 -0.04 22.52 -24.55
CA LYS A 607 -1.34 23.06 -25.00
C LYS A 607 -1.32 24.36 -25.84
N PRO A 608 -0.61 25.44 -25.45
CA PRO A 608 -0.76 26.75 -26.11
C PRO A 608 0.11 26.87 -27.36
N SER A 609 -0.37 27.58 -28.37
CA SER A 609 0.49 28.38 -29.25
C SER A 609 0.94 29.63 -28.47
N PHE A 610 2.25 29.87 -28.39
CA PHE A 610 2.81 31.08 -27.79
C PHE A 610 3.56 31.84 -28.87
N ASP A 611 3.12 33.07 -29.15
CA ASP A 611 3.60 33.85 -30.29
C ASP A 611 4.42 35.05 -29.80
N CYS A 612 5.74 34.90 -29.86
CA CYS A 612 6.69 35.87 -29.31
C CYS A 612 6.88 37.13 -30.17
N THR A 613 6.29 37.16 -31.37
CA THR A 613 6.48 38.22 -32.39
C THR A 613 5.74 39.53 -32.08
N ASN A 614 4.78 39.51 -31.15
CA ASN A 614 3.87 40.64 -30.92
C ASN A 614 4.50 41.77 -30.06
N GLU A 615 5.10 42.76 -30.72
CA GLU A 615 5.67 43.98 -30.10
C GLU A 615 4.72 44.65 -29.08
N ARG A 616 3.42 44.72 -29.41
CA ARG A 616 2.38 45.33 -28.56
C ARG A 616 2.01 44.50 -27.33
N ALA A 617 2.37 43.21 -27.30
CA ALA A 617 2.28 42.35 -26.13
C ALA A 617 3.55 42.48 -25.27
N LEU A 618 4.74 42.51 -25.90
CA LEU A 618 6.03 42.73 -25.21
C LEU A 618 6.04 44.09 -24.46
N LYS A 619 5.55 45.17 -25.09
CA LYS A 619 5.39 46.50 -24.46
C LYS A 619 4.34 46.57 -23.33
N ARG A 620 3.59 45.48 -23.08
CA ARG A 620 2.66 45.37 -21.93
C ARG A 620 3.24 44.55 -20.77
N THR A 621 4.29 43.75 -21.00
CA THR A 621 4.83 42.78 -20.02
C THR A 621 6.26 43.08 -19.60
N LEU A 622 7.04 43.74 -20.45
CA LEU A 622 8.43 44.12 -20.21
C LEU A 622 8.57 45.65 -20.12
N GLN A 623 9.63 46.11 -19.45
CA GLN A 623 9.96 47.54 -19.43
C GLN A 623 10.41 48.01 -20.82
N GLU A 624 10.09 49.25 -21.19
CA GLU A 624 10.29 49.73 -22.56
C GLU A 624 11.77 49.74 -23.00
N ASP A 625 12.70 49.83 -22.04
CA ASP A 625 14.14 49.68 -22.29
C ASP A 625 14.48 48.24 -22.72
N ILE A 626 14.10 47.24 -21.92
CA ILE A 626 14.26 45.81 -22.25
C ILE A 626 13.64 45.49 -23.62
N VAL A 627 12.48 46.06 -23.96
CA VAL A 627 11.85 45.85 -25.26
C VAL A 627 12.71 46.44 -26.41
N LYS A 628 13.33 47.60 -26.23
CA LYS A 628 14.25 48.17 -27.23
C LYS A 628 15.48 47.27 -27.41
N ASP A 629 16.07 46.75 -26.34
CA ASP A 629 17.21 45.84 -26.41
C ASP A 629 16.84 44.49 -27.06
N VAL A 630 15.67 43.91 -26.76
CA VAL A 630 15.17 42.69 -27.43
C VAL A 630 14.85 42.93 -28.92
N LEU A 631 14.41 44.14 -29.30
CA LEU A 631 14.11 44.48 -30.70
C LEU A 631 15.34 44.91 -31.52
N THR A 632 16.43 45.33 -30.88
CA THR A 632 17.65 45.80 -31.57
C THR A 632 18.82 44.83 -31.52
N ASN A 633 18.92 43.99 -30.47
CA ASN A 633 20.04 43.07 -30.31
C ASN A 633 19.77 41.72 -30.99
N ALA A 634 20.26 41.60 -32.24
CA ALA A 634 20.16 40.38 -33.04
C ALA A 634 20.75 39.12 -32.35
N HIS A 635 21.67 39.26 -31.39
CA HIS A 635 22.17 38.13 -30.61
C HIS A 635 21.13 37.61 -29.61
N VAL A 636 20.36 38.51 -28.99
CA VAL A 636 19.24 38.16 -28.09
C VAL A 636 18.10 37.54 -28.90
N GLN A 637 17.79 38.09 -30.08
CA GLN A 637 16.80 37.51 -31.00
C GLN A 637 17.20 36.09 -31.42
N SER A 638 18.43 35.90 -31.92
CA SER A 638 18.92 34.57 -32.31
C SER A 638 19.06 33.58 -31.13
N ALA A 639 19.17 34.07 -29.89
CA ALA A 639 19.10 33.23 -28.70
C ALA A 639 17.66 32.80 -28.37
N LEU A 640 16.71 33.75 -28.39
CA LEU A 640 15.28 33.50 -28.19
C LEU A 640 14.68 32.60 -29.27
N GLU A 641 15.03 32.81 -30.54
CA GLU A 641 14.65 31.96 -31.66
C GLU A 641 15.17 30.53 -31.47
N ARG A 642 16.45 30.36 -31.07
CA ARG A 642 17.04 29.04 -30.82
C ARG A 642 16.43 28.34 -29.61
N GLU A 643 16.05 29.09 -28.58
CA GLU A 643 15.32 28.56 -27.43
C GLU A 643 13.86 28.20 -27.80
N PHE A 644 13.22 28.98 -28.66
CA PHE A 644 11.87 28.74 -29.16
C PHE A 644 11.80 27.53 -30.11
N GLU A 645 12.74 27.40 -31.05
CA GLU A 645 12.86 26.24 -31.93
C GLU A 645 13.12 24.98 -31.10
N LYS A 646 14.00 25.06 -30.09
CA LYS A 646 14.18 23.93 -29.16
C LYS A 646 12.90 23.61 -28.37
N MET A 647 12.18 24.62 -27.85
CA MET A 647 10.89 24.40 -27.18
C MET A 647 9.84 23.79 -28.12
N ARG A 648 9.97 23.99 -29.44
CA ARG A 648 9.14 23.36 -30.48
C ARG A 648 9.55 21.90 -30.72
N GLU A 649 10.84 21.61 -30.84
CA GLU A 649 11.36 20.23 -30.90
C GLU A 649 10.94 19.43 -29.65
N ASP A 650 11.20 19.96 -28.45
CA ASP A 650 10.81 19.37 -27.17
C ASP A 650 9.28 19.17 -27.09
N ARG A 651 8.48 20.12 -27.60
CA ARG A 651 7.01 20.04 -27.68
C ARG A 651 6.53 18.94 -28.61
N ASP A 652 7.12 18.77 -29.78
CA ASP A 652 6.70 17.77 -30.75
C ASP A 652 7.12 16.35 -30.31
N VAL A 653 8.26 16.21 -29.63
CA VAL A 653 8.64 15.00 -28.89
C VAL A 653 7.63 14.71 -27.77
N LEU A 654 7.28 15.69 -26.95
CA LEU A 654 6.26 15.53 -25.90
C LEU A 654 4.87 15.16 -26.46
N ARG A 655 4.50 15.67 -27.64
CA ARG A 655 3.24 15.33 -28.33
C ARG A 655 3.23 13.90 -28.88
N ALA A 656 4.37 13.39 -29.32
CA ALA A 656 4.52 11.97 -29.68
C ALA A 656 4.42 11.05 -28.44
N ILE A 657 4.94 11.48 -27.29
CA ILE A 657 4.89 10.73 -26.01
C ILE A 657 3.50 10.78 -25.36
N PHE A 658 2.81 11.93 -25.42
CA PHE A 658 1.50 12.17 -24.81
C PHE A 658 0.39 12.44 -25.85
N PRO A 659 0.03 11.47 -26.71
CA PRO A 659 -0.93 11.67 -27.80
C PRO A 659 -2.38 11.95 -27.34
N THR A 660 -2.67 11.84 -26.04
CA THR A 660 -3.98 12.20 -25.46
C THR A 660 -4.10 13.66 -25.03
N GLY A 661 -3.00 14.44 -25.02
CA GLY A 661 -3.01 15.84 -24.54
C GLY A 661 -3.19 15.99 -23.02
N ASP A 662 -3.06 14.90 -22.26
CA ASP A 662 -3.09 14.89 -20.79
C ASP A 662 -1.88 15.63 -20.23
N SER A 663 -2.07 16.89 -19.87
CA SER A 663 -1.00 17.76 -19.35
C SER A 663 -0.53 17.40 -17.92
N LYS A 664 -1.19 16.47 -17.22
CA LYS A 664 -0.90 16.15 -15.82
C LYS A 664 0.22 15.11 -15.71
N VAL A 665 1.41 15.57 -15.31
CA VAL A 665 2.59 14.73 -15.10
C VAL A 665 3.02 14.79 -13.63
N CYS A 666 3.61 13.70 -13.14
CA CYS A 666 4.10 13.61 -11.76
C CYS A 666 5.55 14.12 -11.71
N SER A 667 5.74 15.35 -11.21
CA SER A 667 7.03 16.05 -11.20
C SER A 667 7.44 16.47 -9.78
N SER A 668 8.73 16.37 -9.46
CA SER A 668 9.27 16.58 -8.11
C SER A 668 10.10 17.86 -7.98
N VAL A 669 10.06 18.48 -6.81
CA VAL A 669 11.13 19.41 -6.39
C VAL A 669 12.31 18.61 -5.83
N ASN A 670 13.14 18.09 -6.75
CA ASN A 670 14.55 17.73 -6.51
C ASN A 670 14.88 16.63 -5.45
N CYS A 671 14.10 15.55 -5.37
CA CYS A 671 14.32 14.44 -4.41
C CYS A 671 14.52 13.04 -5.05
N ILE A 672 15.76 12.55 -5.05
CA ILE A 672 16.17 11.23 -5.56
C ILE A 672 15.80 10.12 -4.55
N ALA A 673 15.42 8.93 -5.03
CA ALA A 673 15.17 7.76 -4.18
C ALA A 673 16.44 7.27 -3.45
N HIS A 674 16.31 6.86 -2.19
CA HIS A 674 17.46 6.53 -1.36
C HIS A 674 17.97 5.09 -1.59
N PRO A 675 19.30 4.88 -1.78
CA PRO A 675 19.89 3.55 -1.77
C PRO A 675 19.58 2.78 -0.48
N GLY A 676 19.27 1.49 -0.60
CA GLY A 676 18.80 0.64 0.48
C GLY A 676 17.28 0.62 0.67
N GLU A 677 16.51 1.48 -0.02
CA GLU A 677 15.05 1.48 0.08
C GLU A 677 14.44 0.17 -0.44
N MET A 678 13.55 -0.43 0.36
CA MET A 678 12.88 -1.71 0.10
C MET A 678 11.64 -1.55 -0.80
N VAL A 679 11.85 -0.95 -1.98
CA VAL A 679 10.80 -0.56 -2.93
C VAL A 679 9.86 -1.69 -3.34
N GLY A 680 10.33 -2.94 -3.40
CA GLY A 680 9.46 -4.08 -3.72
C GLY A 680 8.44 -4.41 -2.63
N ALA A 681 8.83 -4.31 -1.36
CA ALA A 681 7.91 -4.47 -0.23
C ALA A 681 6.91 -3.29 -0.17
N LEU A 682 7.39 -2.08 -0.48
CA LEU A 682 6.56 -0.87 -0.54
C LEU A 682 5.51 -0.94 -1.65
N ALA A 683 5.89 -1.39 -2.85
CA ALA A 683 4.97 -1.60 -3.98
C ALA A 683 3.93 -2.68 -3.68
N ALA A 684 4.35 -3.80 -3.07
CA ALA A 684 3.44 -4.88 -2.67
C ALA A 684 2.38 -4.42 -1.66
N GLN A 685 2.75 -3.57 -0.70
CA GLN A 685 1.80 -2.94 0.24
C GLN A 685 0.91 -1.93 -0.48
N SER A 686 1.50 -1.05 -1.29
CA SER A 686 0.82 0.04 -2.01
C SER A 686 -0.28 -0.45 -2.96
N LEU A 687 -0.13 -1.66 -3.50
CA LEU A 687 -1.12 -2.34 -4.35
C LEU A 687 -2.04 -3.28 -3.56
N GLY A 688 -1.55 -3.90 -2.48
CA GLY A 688 -2.32 -4.83 -1.66
C GLY A 688 -3.34 -4.14 -0.74
N GLU A 689 -3.05 -2.93 -0.29
CA GLU A 689 -3.93 -2.16 0.62
C GLU A 689 -5.21 -1.67 -0.07
N PRO A 690 -5.19 -0.98 -1.23
CA PRO A 690 -6.42 -0.58 -1.95
C PRO A 690 -7.24 -1.79 -2.41
N ALA A 691 -6.58 -2.92 -2.68
CA ALA A 691 -7.27 -4.17 -2.98
C ALA A 691 -8.15 -4.67 -1.82
N THR A 692 -7.89 -4.28 -0.57
CA THR A 692 -8.82 -4.54 0.54
C THR A 692 -10.03 -3.59 0.49
N GLN A 693 -9.85 -2.32 0.13
CA GLN A 693 -10.94 -1.33 0.04
C GLN A 693 -11.91 -1.62 -1.12
N MET A 694 -11.40 -2.00 -2.30
CA MET A 694 -12.20 -2.38 -3.48
C MET A 694 -13.29 -3.44 -3.20
N THR A 695 -13.14 -4.22 -2.13
CA THR A 695 -14.08 -5.28 -1.76
C THR A 695 -15.45 -4.76 -1.31
N LEU A 696 -15.45 -3.58 -0.69
CA LEU A 696 -16.60 -2.90 -0.11
C LEU A 696 -17.32 -2.06 -1.17
N ASN A 697 -16.55 -1.31 -1.97
CA ASN A 697 -17.10 -0.34 -2.91
C ASN A 697 -17.82 -0.97 -4.12
N THR A 698 -17.56 -2.25 -4.46
CA THR A 698 -18.28 -2.96 -5.54
C THR A 698 -19.81 -2.88 -5.45
N PHE A 699 -20.36 -2.74 -4.24
CA PHE A 699 -21.81 -2.64 -4.03
C PHE A 699 -22.46 -1.38 -4.62
N HIS A 700 -21.73 -0.25 -4.69
CA HIS A 700 -22.29 1.01 -5.19
C HIS A 700 -22.47 1.05 -6.72
N TYR A 701 -21.78 0.19 -7.46
CA TYR A 701 -21.75 0.20 -8.93
C TYR A 701 -22.50 -0.95 -9.59
N ALA A 702 -23.04 -1.88 -8.80
CA ALA A 702 -23.71 -3.11 -9.26
C ALA A 702 -24.99 -2.90 -10.10
N GLY A 703 -25.48 -1.66 -10.24
CA GLY A 703 -26.64 -1.31 -11.08
C GLY A 703 -26.31 -0.76 -12.47
N VAL A 704 -25.04 -0.47 -12.78
CA VAL A 704 -24.65 0.11 -14.09
C VAL A 704 -24.50 -1.01 -15.13
N SER A 705 -25.60 -1.34 -15.81
CA SER A 705 -25.69 -2.45 -16.78
C SER A 705 -24.99 -2.18 -18.12
N ALA A 706 -23.72 -1.76 -18.07
CA ALA A 706 -22.85 -1.46 -19.18
C ALA A 706 -21.76 -2.55 -19.35
N LYS A 707 -22.23 -3.78 -19.61
CA LYS A 707 -21.47 -5.02 -19.91
C LYS A 707 -20.90 -5.78 -18.71
N ASN A 708 -20.97 -7.11 -18.81
CA ASN A 708 -20.55 -8.07 -17.79
C ASN A 708 -19.02 -8.28 -17.79
N VAL A 709 -18.23 -7.24 -17.54
CA VAL A 709 -16.75 -7.37 -17.42
C VAL A 709 -16.40 -7.73 -15.98
N THR A 710 -15.47 -8.68 -15.74
CA THR A 710 -14.94 -8.90 -14.39
C THR A 710 -14.08 -7.72 -13.95
N LEU A 711 -14.42 -7.15 -12.79
CA LEU A 711 -13.74 -5.99 -12.19
C LEU A 711 -13.35 -6.27 -10.74
N GLY A 712 -12.60 -5.35 -10.12
CA GLY A 712 -12.16 -5.43 -8.74
C GLY A 712 -11.27 -6.65 -8.43
N VAL A 713 -11.36 -7.15 -7.19
CA VAL A 713 -10.49 -8.24 -6.67
C VAL A 713 -10.54 -9.53 -7.51
N PRO A 714 -11.69 -10.01 -8.03
CA PRO A 714 -11.72 -11.15 -8.95
C PRO A 714 -10.85 -10.95 -10.21
N ARG A 715 -10.85 -9.74 -10.80
CA ARG A 715 -10.01 -9.43 -11.97
C ARG A 715 -8.54 -9.30 -11.58
N LEU A 716 -8.23 -8.59 -10.49
CA LEU A 716 -6.87 -8.51 -9.94
C LEU A 716 -6.27 -9.91 -9.71
N LYS A 717 -7.08 -10.85 -9.22
CA LYS A 717 -6.72 -12.26 -9.01
C LYS A 717 -6.47 -13.00 -10.32
N GLU A 718 -7.22 -12.74 -11.40
CA GLU A 718 -6.93 -13.28 -12.75
C GLU A 718 -5.57 -12.79 -13.29
N LEU A 719 -5.31 -11.48 -13.17
CA LEU A 719 -4.08 -10.83 -13.63
C LEU A 719 -2.84 -11.36 -12.87
N ILE A 720 -2.87 -11.34 -11.54
CA ILE A 720 -1.76 -11.81 -10.67
C ILE A 720 -1.52 -13.33 -10.81
N ASN A 721 -2.55 -14.12 -11.12
CA ASN A 721 -2.42 -15.55 -11.40
C ASN A 721 -1.97 -15.85 -12.84
N ILE A 722 -2.09 -14.89 -13.77
CA ILE A 722 -1.97 -15.05 -15.22
C ILE A 722 -2.84 -16.22 -15.71
N SER A 723 -4.17 -16.07 -15.52
CA SER A 723 -5.13 -17.11 -15.91
C SER A 723 -5.16 -17.32 -17.43
N LYS A 724 -4.90 -18.55 -17.89
CA LYS A 724 -5.05 -18.96 -19.30
C LYS A 724 -6.49 -18.96 -19.83
N ARG A 725 -7.47 -18.68 -18.96
CA ARG A 725 -8.89 -18.53 -19.26
C ARG A 725 -9.43 -17.45 -18.31
N PRO A 726 -9.45 -16.15 -18.70
CA PRO A 726 -10.19 -15.15 -17.95
C PRO A 726 -11.70 -15.46 -18.02
N LYS A 727 -12.47 -15.00 -17.03
CA LYS A 727 -13.94 -15.22 -17.04
C LYS A 727 -14.65 -14.48 -18.17
N THR A 728 -14.15 -13.29 -18.52
CA THR A 728 -14.79 -12.36 -19.47
C THR A 728 -13.76 -11.87 -20.50
N PRO A 729 -13.31 -12.75 -21.43
CA PRO A 729 -12.40 -12.38 -22.51
C PRO A 729 -13.08 -11.39 -23.47
N SER A 730 -12.43 -10.27 -23.79
CA SER A 730 -12.93 -9.27 -24.74
C SER A 730 -11.80 -8.53 -25.48
N LEU A 731 -12.13 -8.06 -26.68
CA LEU A 731 -11.31 -7.14 -27.47
C LEU A 731 -11.96 -5.76 -27.48
N THR A 732 -11.16 -4.69 -27.43
CA THR A 732 -11.54 -3.36 -27.91
C THR A 732 -10.97 -3.19 -29.31
N VAL A 733 -11.82 -3.23 -30.34
CA VAL A 733 -11.45 -3.13 -31.75
C VAL A 733 -11.73 -1.71 -32.25
N PHE A 734 -10.68 -1.06 -32.76
CA PHE A 734 -10.77 0.27 -33.37
C PHE A 734 -10.88 0.14 -34.89
N LEU A 735 -11.50 1.13 -35.53
CA LEU A 735 -11.79 1.12 -36.97
C LEU A 735 -10.98 2.19 -37.72
N LEU A 736 -10.80 1.99 -39.02
CA LEU A 736 -10.11 2.91 -39.92
C LEU A 736 -11.07 3.71 -40.83
N GLY A 737 -10.56 4.80 -41.39
CA GLY A 737 -11.19 5.55 -42.47
C GLY A 737 -12.62 6.01 -42.16
N GLN A 738 -13.53 5.76 -43.11
CA GLN A 738 -14.95 6.14 -42.98
C GLN A 738 -15.74 5.19 -42.06
N ALA A 739 -15.33 3.93 -41.89
CA ALA A 739 -16.00 2.97 -41.01
C ALA A 739 -15.94 3.38 -39.52
N ALA A 740 -14.94 4.16 -39.13
CA ALA A 740 -14.87 4.79 -37.81
C ALA A 740 -15.94 5.88 -37.58
N ARG A 741 -16.53 6.45 -38.64
CA ARG A 741 -17.54 7.53 -38.56
C ARG A 741 -18.96 7.00 -38.81
N ASP A 742 -19.10 6.09 -39.76
CA ASP A 742 -20.41 5.65 -40.27
C ASP A 742 -20.94 4.42 -39.53
N ALA A 743 -22.12 4.55 -38.93
CA ALA A 743 -22.72 3.49 -38.11
C ALA A 743 -23.00 2.20 -38.89
N GLU A 744 -23.35 2.32 -40.17
CA GLU A 744 -23.68 1.18 -41.05
C GLU A 744 -22.42 0.39 -41.40
N ARG A 745 -21.32 1.05 -41.79
CA ARG A 745 -20.03 0.39 -42.04
C ARG A 745 -19.42 -0.24 -40.79
N ALA A 746 -19.57 0.41 -39.63
CA ALA A 746 -19.22 -0.20 -38.35
C ALA A 746 -20.05 -1.47 -38.07
N LYS A 747 -21.32 -1.52 -38.50
CA LYS A 747 -22.20 -2.69 -38.42
C LYS A 747 -21.86 -3.76 -39.48
N ASP A 748 -21.36 -3.40 -40.65
CA ASP A 748 -20.85 -4.37 -41.64
C ASP A 748 -19.60 -5.10 -41.10
N ILE A 749 -18.69 -4.38 -40.46
CA ILE A 749 -17.53 -4.98 -39.77
C ILE A 749 -18.01 -5.82 -38.57
N LEU A 750 -19.00 -5.36 -37.81
CA LEU A 750 -19.63 -6.15 -36.74
C LEU A 750 -20.17 -7.50 -37.27
N CYS A 751 -20.82 -7.50 -38.43
CA CYS A 751 -21.34 -8.72 -39.08
C CYS A 751 -20.23 -9.61 -39.67
N ARG A 752 -19.08 -9.05 -40.07
CA ARG A 752 -17.88 -9.83 -40.42
C ARG A 752 -17.23 -10.49 -39.18
N LEU A 753 -17.36 -9.89 -37.99
CA LEU A 753 -16.75 -10.41 -36.77
C LEU A 753 -17.66 -11.36 -35.96
N GLU A 754 -18.99 -11.18 -35.96
CA GLU A 754 -19.91 -12.03 -35.18
C GLU A 754 -20.00 -13.47 -35.73
N HIS A 755 -19.75 -14.49 -34.89
CA HIS A 755 -20.02 -15.89 -35.21
C HIS A 755 -21.51 -16.12 -35.38
N THR A 756 -21.92 -16.33 -36.62
CA THR A 756 -23.27 -16.73 -36.99
C THR A 756 -23.27 -18.21 -37.37
N THR A 757 -23.56 -19.09 -36.42
CA THR A 757 -23.92 -20.48 -36.73
C THR A 757 -25.30 -20.51 -37.41
N LEU A 758 -25.57 -21.56 -38.21
CA LEU A 758 -26.93 -21.82 -38.73
C LEU A 758 -28.00 -21.81 -37.62
N ARG A 759 -27.66 -22.27 -36.40
CA ARG A 759 -28.56 -22.24 -35.23
C ARG A 759 -28.95 -20.81 -34.76
N LYS A 760 -28.22 -19.76 -35.13
CA LYS A 760 -28.63 -18.36 -34.90
C LYS A 760 -29.59 -17.82 -35.98
N VAL A 761 -29.75 -18.53 -37.09
CA VAL A 761 -30.54 -18.12 -38.27
C VAL A 761 -31.82 -18.94 -38.41
N ASN A 762 -31.74 -20.25 -38.15
CA ASN A 762 -32.85 -21.17 -38.34
C ASN A 762 -33.92 -21.04 -37.24
N ALA A 763 -35.13 -20.65 -37.65
CA ALA A 763 -36.36 -21.19 -37.07
C ALA A 763 -36.44 -22.71 -37.36
N PRO A 764 -37.25 -23.51 -36.63
CA PRO A 764 -37.43 -24.93 -36.95
C PRO A 764 -37.91 -25.14 -38.39
N GLU A 765 -37.42 -26.20 -39.03
CA GLU A 765 -37.58 -26.44 -40.47
C GLU A 765 -39.03 -26.71 -40.88
N TYR A 766 -39.70 -25.67 -41.38
CA TYR A 766 -40.88 -25.78 -42.26
C TYR A 766 -40.61 -25.00 -43.54
N LEU A 767 -41.03 -25.58 -44.67
CA LEU A 767 -40.49 -25.25 -45.98
C LEU A 767 -41.22 -24.08 -46.68
N THR A 768 -41.08 -22.86 -46.16
CA THR A 768 -41.54 -21.62 -46.84
C THR A 768 -40.45 -20.54 -46.87
N LEU A 769 -40.23 -19.97 -48.06
CA LEU A 769 -39.09 -19.08 -48.37
C LEU A 769 -39.39 -17.60 -48.06
N GLU A 770 -39.40 -17.21 -46.78
CA GLU A 770 -39.29 -15.80 -46.37
C GLU A 770 -38.16 -15.56 -45.35
N LEU A 771 -36.91 -15.62 -45.84
CA LEU A 771 -35.73 -15.27 -45.04
C LEU A 771 -35.64 -13.76 -44.78
N LYS A 772 -35.95 -13.33 -43.56
CA LYS A 772 -35.80 -11.92 -43.12
C LYS A 772 -34.35 -11.44 -43.27
N ARG A 773 -34.13 -10.52 -44.21
CA ARG A 773 -32.85 -9.83 -44.47
C ARG A 773 -32.43 -8.91 -43.30
N GLN A 774 -31.94 -9.48 -42.19
CA GLN A 774 -31.48 -8.69 -41.02
C GLN A 774 -30.08 -9.06 -40.49
N LYS A 775 -29.45 -10.13 -40.96
CA LYS A 775 -28.02 -10.44 -40.69
C LYS A 775 -27.34 -10.98 -41.95
N CYS A 776 -26.11 -10.52 -42.21
CA CYS A 776 -25.23 -11.14 -43.20
C CYS A 776 -24.56 -12.36 -42.57
N VAL A 777 -24.44 -13.47 -43.30
CA VAL A 777 -23.99 -14.76 -42.75
C VAL A 777 -22.60 -15.11 -43.23
N THR A 778 -21.64 -15.23 -42.31
CA THR A 778 -20.27 -15.72 -42.58
C THR A 778 -19.70 -16.54 -41.39
N LEU A 779 -18.68 -17.35 -41.67
CA LEU A 779 -18.09 -18.34 -40.75
C LEU A 779 -16.93 -17.77 -39.91
N PHE A 780 -17.28 -17.10 -38.81
CA PHE A 780 -16.35 -16.53 -37.80
C PHE A 780 -16.61 -17.12 -36.40
N THR A 781 -15.92 -16.65 -35.33
CA THR A 781 -15.80 -17.42 -34.06
C THR A 781 -16.23 -16.71 -32.75
N PHE A 782 -16.69 -15.45 -32.78
CA PHE A 782 -17.10 -14.67 -31.60
C PHE A 782 -18.60 -14.77 -31.27
N SER A 783 -18.97 -15.22 -30.06
CA SER A 783 -20.37 -15.51 -29.70
C SER A 783 -21.30 -14.30 -29.68
N GLY A 784 -20.78 -13.10 -29.43
CA GLY A 784 -21.52 -11.84 -29.41
C GLY A 784 -20.60 -10.67 -29.71
N SER A 785 -21.14 -9.59 -30.26
CA SER A 785 -20.39 -8.37 -30.57
C SER A 785 -21.33 -7.17 -30.46
N SER A 786 -20.85 -6.07 -29.86
CA SER A 786 -21.66 -4.88 -29.58
C SER A 786 -21.02 -3.63 -30.18
N CYS A 787 -21.76 -2.96 -31.06
CA CYS A 787 -21.38 -1.67 -31.64
C CYS A 787 -21.95 -0.54 -30.77
N GLY A 788 -21.14 0.45 -30.41
CA GLY A 788 -21.57 1.57 -29.58
C GLY A 788 -20.63 2.77 -29.63
N ARG A 789 -21.18 3.97 -29.46
CA ARG A 789 -20.39 5.19 -29.24
C ARG A 789 -19.95 5.24 -27.78
N HIS A 790 -18.66 5.07 -27.54
CA HIS A 790 -18.06 5.02 -26.21
C HIS A 790 -17.29 6.31 -25.87
N ASN A 791 -16.89 6.45 -24.59
CA ASN A 791 -16.09 7.59 -24.11
C ASN A 791 -14.62 7.56 -24.58
N LYS A 792 -14.13 6.43 -25.10
CA LYS A 792 -12.80 6.30 -25.76
C LYS A 792 -12.83 7.03 -27.12
N LYS A 793 -12.68 8.36 -27.09
CA LYS A 793 -12.61 9.22 -28.30
C LYS A 793 -11.24 9.14 -28.96
N LYS A 794 -11.18 9.28 -30.29
CA LYS A 794 -9.91 9.45 -31.02
C LYS A 794 -9.47 10.90 -30.91
N ILE A 795 -8.33 11.12 -30.28
CA ILE A 795 -7.73 12.45 -30.16
C ILE A 795 -6.84 12.66 -31.38
N ILE A 796 -7.04 13.79 -32.07
CA ILE A 796 -6.16 14.27 -33.14
C ILE A 796 -5.62 15.64 -32.77
N ILE A 797 -4.46 15.99 -33.31
CA ILE A 797 -3.93 17.35 -33.28
C ILE A 797 -4.42 18.07 -34.55
N THR A 798 -4.99 19.26 -34.44
CA THR A 798 -5.36 20.08 -35.61
C THR A 798 -4.14 20.77 -36.23
N GLU A 799 -4.29 21.38 -37.40
CA GLU A 799 -3.22 22.17 -38.03
C GLU A 799 -2.86 23.41 -37.18
N ASP A 800 -3.83 23.95 -36.43
CA ASP A 800 -3.66 24.98 -35.39
C ASP A 800 -2.93 24.47 -34.13
N GLY A 801 -2.72 23.16 -34.03
CA GLY A 801 -2.04 22.51 -32.92
C GLY A 801 -2.92 22.15 -31.72
N GLU A 802 -4.24 22.25 -31.81
CA GLU A 802 -5.19 21.90 -30.72
C GLU A 802 -5.49 20.40 -30.63
N PHE A 803 -5.77 19.89 -29.42
CA PHE A 803 -6.20 18.49 -29.23
C PHE A 803 -7.73 18.35 -29.39
N LYS A 804 -8.17 17.85 -30.55
CA LYS A 804 -9.59 17.66 -30.89
C LYS A 804 -10.02 16.21 -30.70
N ALA A 805 -10.94 15.96 -29.77
CA ALA A 805 -11.44 14.63 -29.45
C ALA A 805 -12.62 14.22 -30.36
N LEU A 806 -12.32 13.52 -31.46
CA LEU A 806 -13.31 12.96 -32.37
C LEU A 806 -14.03 11.76 -31.75
N GLN A 807 -15.37 11.74 -31.86
CA GLN A 807 -16.17 10.58 -31.49
C GLN A 807 -16.23 9.61 -32.68
N GLU A 808 -15.69 8.41 -32.49
CA GLU A 808 -15.70 7.33 -33.47
C GLU A 808 -16.46 6.10 -32.94
N TRP A 809 -16.86 5.21 -33.84
CA TRP A 809 -17.39 3.90 -33.51
C TRP A 809 -16.24 2.93 -33.18
N ILE A 810 -16.38 2.24 -32.05
CA ILE A 810 -15.51 1.13 -31.67
C ILE A 810 -16.38 -0.11 -31.47
N LEU A 811 -15.80 -1.29 -31.71
CA LEU A 811 -16.48 -2.56 -31.52
C LEU A 811 -15.88 -3.27 -30.30
N GLU A 812 -16.74 -3.80 -29.44
CA GLU A 812 -16.30 -4.62 -28.30
C GLU A 812 -16.95 -6.01 -28.37
N THR A 813 -16.10 -7.04 -28.29
CA THR A 813 -16.46 -8.45 -28.53
C THR A 813 -16.60 -9.25 -27.23
N ASP A 814 -17.54 -10.21 -27.22
CA ASP A 814 -17.51 -11.30 -26.25
C ASP A 814 -16.68 -12.45 -26.83
N GLY A 815 -15.47 -12.63 -26.31
CA GLY A 815 -14.44 -13.54 -26.83
C GLY A 815 -13.24 -12.81 -27.46
N VAL A 816 -12.13 -13.54 -27.60
CA VAL A 816 -10.84 -13.05 -28.10
C VAL A 816 -10.30 -13.93 -29.24
N SER A 817 -9.70 -13.29 -30.25
CA SER A 817 -8.88 -13.91 -31.29
C SER A 817 -8.08 -12.80 -32.01
N LEU A 818 -7.24 -12.10 -31.26
CA LEU A 818 -6.54 -10.87 -31.64
C LEU A 818 -5.82 -11.01 -32.99
N MET A 819 -5.06 -12.09 -33.19
CA MET A 819 -4.32 -12.31 -34.44
C MET A 819 -5.20 -12.34 -35.70
N ARG A 820 -6.43 -12.88 -35.61
CA ARG A 820 -7.38 -12.90 -36.74
C ARG A 820 -8.02 -11.53 -36.94
N VAL A 821 -8.38 -10.84 -35.85
CA VAL A 821 -9.00 -9.50 -35.91
C VAL A 821 -8.03 -8.44 -36.45
N LEU A 822 -6.74 -8.51 -36.10
CA LEU A 822 -5.70 -7.63 -36.65
C LEU A 822 -5.45 -7.83 -38.16
N SER A 823 -5.90 -8.95 -38.74
CA SER A 823 -5.79 -9.24 -40.18
C SER A 823 -7.02 -8.84 -41.00
N GLU A 824 -8.10 -8.38 -40.36
CA GLU A 824 -9.36 -8.04 -41.02
C GLU A 824 -9.31 -6.64 -41.64
N LYS A 825 -9.95 -6.46 -42.81
CA LYS A 825 -9.95 -5.16 -43.51
C LYS A 825 -10.76 -4.12 -42.73
N ASP A 826 -10.32 -2.87 -42.78
CA ASP A 826 -10.92 -1.70 -42.11
C ASP A 826 -10.78 -1.67 -40.57
N VAL A 827 -10.13 -2.69 -39.97
CA VAL A 827 -9.72 -2.69 -38.56
C VAL A 827 -8.39 -1.95 -38.39
N ASP A 828 -8.23 -1.25 -37.27
CA ASP A 828 -7.01 -0.52 -36.89
C ASP A 828 -6.06 -1.45 -36.11
N PRO A 829 -4.93 -1.90 -36.69
CA PRO A 829 -4.04 -2.86 -36.05
C PRO A 829 -3.10 -2.21 -35.01
N VAL A 830 -3.03 -0.89 -34.94
CA VAL A 830 -2.13 -0.15 -34.03
C VAL A 830 -2.82 0.12 -32.69
N ARG A 831 -4.14 0.34 -32.71
CA ARG A 831 -4.91 0.70 -31.51
C ARG A 831 -5.74 -0.44 -30.91
N THR A 832 -6.01 -1.52 -31.66
CA THR A 832 -6.81 -2.66 -31.18
C THR A 832 -6.12 -3.42 -30.05
N THR A 833 -6.83 -3.65 -28.93
CA THR A 833 -6.27 -4.28 -27.72
C THR A 833 -7.15 -5.43 -27.21
N SER A 834 -6.51 -6.49 -26.71
CA SER A 834 -7.16 -7.58 -25.96
C SER A 834 -7.09 -7.35 -24.46
N ASN A 835 -7.98 -7.98 -23.69
CA ASN A 835 -7.85 -8.09 -22.23
C ASN A 835 -7.21 -9.43 -21.78
N ASP A 836 -6.86 -10.33 -22.71
CA ASP A 836 -6.11 -11.55 -22.40
C ASP A 836 -4.60 -11.34 -22.57
N ILE A 837 -3.89 -11.28 -21.44
CA ILE A 837 -2.43 -11.10 -21.39
C ILE A 837 -1.68 -12.28 -22.05
N VAL A 838 -2.22 -13.50 -21.98
CA VAL A 838 -1.58 -14.70 -22.55
C VAL A 838 -1.65 -14.65 -24.08
N GLU A 839 -2.75 -14.13 -24.63
CA GLU A 839 -2.88 -13.87 -26.06
C GLU A 839 -1.89 -12.78 -26.53
N ILE A 840 -1.84 -11.65 -25.81
CA ILE A 840 -0.90 -10.55 -26.11
C ILE A 840 0.55 -11.04 -26.09
N PHE A 841 0.93 -11.91 -25.16
CA PHE A 841 2.27 -12.51 -25.12
C PHE A 841 2.60 -13.29 -26.40
N THR A 842 1.63 -14.04 -26.93
CA THR A 842 1.82 -14.85 -28.15
C THR A 842 1.76 -14.07 -29.46
N VAL A 843 1.13 -12.89 -29.47
CA VAL A 843 0.90 -12.10 -30.70
C VAL A 843 1.82 -10.88 -30.79
N LEU A 844 2.09 -10.20 -29.66
CA LEU A 844 2.80 -8.91 -29.59
C LEU A 844 4.05 -8.94 -28.70
N GLY A 845 4.31 -10.04 -27.99
CA GLY A 845 5.53 -10.24 -27.19
C GLY A 845 5.53 -9.59 -25.80
N ILE A 846 6.68 -9.64 -25.13
CA ILE A 846 6.79 -9.39 -23.68
C ILE A 846 6.62 -7.92 -23.27
N GLU A 847 7.09 -6.95 -24.07
CA GLU A 847 6.93 -5.52 -23.74
C GLU A 847 5.49 -5.03 -23.97
N ALA A 848 4.82 -5.55 -25.00
CA ALA A 848 3.39 -5.33 -25.19
C ALA A 848 2.59 -5.88 -23.99
N VAL A 849 2.99 -7.03 -23.44
CA VAL A 849 2.44 -7.54 -22.17
C VAL A 849 2.74 -6.60 -21.01
N ARG A 850 3.98 -6.12 -20.84
CA ARG A 850 4.34 -5.21 -19.74
C ARG A 850 3.38 -4.01 -19.69
N LYS A 851 3.14 -3.37 -20.84
CA LYS A 851 2.24 -2.20 -20.93
C LYS A 851 0.75 -2.57 -20.88
N ALA A 852 0.35 -3.75 -21.35
CA ALA A 852 -1.03 -4.23 -21.22
C ALA A 852 -1.39 -4.59 -19.77
N LEU A 853 -0.50 -5.29 -19.06
CA LEU A 853 -0.64 -5.61 -17.63
C LEU A 853 -0.71 -4.34 -16.78
N GLU A 854 0.15 -3.36 -17.05
CA GLU A 854 0.11 -2.05 -16.40
C GLU A 854 -1.25 -1.35 -16.59
N ARG A 855 -1.76 -1.31 -17.83
CA ARG A 855 -3.08 -0.71 -18.17
C ARG A 855 -4.24 -1.45 -17.49
N GLU A 856 -4.24 -2.78 -17.49
CA GLU A 856 -5.27 -3.60 -16.84
C GLU A 856 -5.26 -3.43 -15.31
N LEU A 857 -4.09 -3.47 -14.68
CA LEU A 857 -3.94 -3.24 -13.24
C LEU A 857 -4.37 -1.81 -12.86
N TYR A 858 -3.96 -0.81 -13.63
CA TYR A 858 -4.39 0.57 -13.43
C TYR A 858 -5.91 0.72 -13.61
N HIS A 859 -6.51 0.07 -14.61
CA HIS A 859 -7.96 0.12 -14.82
C HIS A 859 -8.74 -0.49 -13.65
N VAL A 860 -8.30 -1.64 -13.13
CA VAL A 860 -8.94 -2.30 -11.98
C VAL A 860 -8.90 -1.42 -10.73
N ILE A 861 -7.81 -0.70 -10.48
CA ILE A 861 -7.66 0.18 -9.31
C ILE A 861 -8.39 1.51 -9.51
N SER A 862 -8.27 2.15 -10.68
CA SER A 862 -8.89 3.45 -10.97
C SER A 862 -10.42 3.38 -11.14
N PHE A 863 -10.99 2.19 -11.40
CA PHE A 863 -12.43 1.95 -11.37
C PHE A 863 -13.06 2.31 -10.02
N ASP A 864 -12.32 2.13 -8.92
CA ASP A 864 -12.73 2.45 -7.55
C ASP A 864 -12.59 3.95 -7.21
N GLY A 865 -12.10 4.77 -8.13
CA GLY A 865 -11.64 6.14 -7.86
C GLY A 865 -10.34 6.20 -7.04
N SER A 866 -9.81 5.04 -6.63
CA SER A 866 -8.52 4.89 -5.95
C SER A 866 -7.36 5.18 -6.89
N TYR A 867 -6.34 5.88 -6.39
CA TYR A 867 -5.09 6.14 -7.11
C TYR A 867 -3.91 5.46 -6.41
N VAL A 868 -3.04 4.84 -7.21
CA VAL A 868 -1.73 4.33 -6.79
C VAL A 868 -0.67 4.87 -7.75
N ASN A 869 0.46 5.30 -7.20
CA ASN A 869 1.59 5.86 -7.93
C ASN A 869 2.15 4.84 -8.95
N TYR A 870 2.39 5.31 -10.18
CA TYR A 870 2.93 4.55 -11.31
C TYR A 870 4.10 3.65 -10.94
N ARG A 871 5.04 4.12 -10.10
CA ARG A 871 6.26 3.37 -9.74
C ARG A 871 5.96 1.99 -9.15
N HIS A 872 4.89 1.85 -8.38
CA HIS A 872 4.49 0.57 -7.78
C HIS A 872 3.89 -0.40 -8.81
N LEU A 873 3.10 0.13 -9.76
CA LEU A 873 2.52 -0.63 -10.87
C LEU A 873 3.60 -1.09 -11.85
N ALA A 874 4.49 -0.18 -12.25
CA ALA A 874 5.64 -0.49 -13.11
C ALA A 874 6.53 -1.57 -12.49
N LEU A 875 6.94 -1.40 -11.22
CA LEU A 875 7.79 -2.39 -10.53
C LEU A 875 7.12 -3.76 -10.41
N LEU A 876 5.80 -3.83 -10.18
CA LEU A 876 5.07 -5.10 -10.22
C LEU A 876 5.12 -5.73 -11.62
N CYS A 877 4.86 -4.95 -12.68
CA CYS A 877 4.90 -5.45 -14.05
C CYS A 877 6.30 -5.95 -14.42
N ASP A 878 7.35 -5.19 -14.09
CA ASP A 878 8.75 -5.57 -14.36
C ASP A 878 9.14 -6.86 -13.65
N THR A 879 8.76 -7.06 -12.38
CA THR A 879 9.01 -8.34 -11.68
C THR A 879 8.23 -9.53 -12.27
N MET A 880 7.16 -9.27 -13.04
CA MET A 880 6.40 -10.30 -13.76
C MET A 880 6.93 -10.57 -15.19
N THR A 881 7.69 -9.65 -15.80
CA THR A 881 8.17 -9.77 -17.20
C THR A 881 9.69 -9.93 -17.36
N CYS A 882 10.53 -9.49 -16.41
CA CYS A 882 11.99 -9.35 -16.54
C CYS A 882 12.79 -10.62 -16.90
N ARG A 883 12.16 -11.80 -16.90
CA ARG A 883 12.76 -13.08 -17.34
C ARG A 883 12.44 -13.47 -18.79
N GLY A 884 11.79 -12.59 -19.56
CA GLY A 884 11.36 -12.87 -20.94
C GLY A 884 10.16 -13.80 -21.07
N HIS A 885 9.62 -14.30 -19.94
CA HIS A 885 8.44 -15.15 -19.87
C HIS A 885 7.56 -14.76 -18.68
N LEU A 886 6.24 -14.99 -18.81
CA LEU A 886 5.25 -14.52 -17.83
C LEU A 886 5.38 -15.20 -16.46
N MET A 887 5.78 -14.43 -15.44
CA MET A 887 5.94 -14.89 -14.06
C MET A 887 4.70 -14.61 -13.22
N ALA A 888 3.77 -15.57 -13.19
CA ALA A 888 2.60 -15.51 -12.31
C ALA A 888 3.01 -15.54 -10.82
N ILE A 889 2.47 -14.66 -10.00
CA ILE A 889 2.83 -14.46 -8.57
C ILE A 889 2.15 -15.54 -7.69
N THR A 890 2.25 -16.79 -8.11
CA THR A 890 1.77 -17.99 -7.41
C THR A 890 2.97 -18.75 -6.82
N ARG A 891 2.72 -19.73 -5.94
CA ARG A 891 3.76 -20.71 -5.53
C ARG A 891 4.54 -21.30 -6.71
N HIS A 892 3.88 -21.53 -7.85
CA HIS A 892 4.50 -22.13 -9.03
C HIS A 892 5.39 -21.17 -9.81
N GLY A 893 5.19 -19.85 -9.70
CA GLY A 893 6.13 -18.85 -10.23
C GLY A 893 7.26 -18.56 -9.25
N ILE A 894 6.93 -18.31 -7.97
CA ILE A 894 7.92 -18.00 -6.93
C ILE A 894 8.93 -19.14 -6.77
N ASN A 895 8.49 -20.41 -6.73
CA ASN A 895 9.40 -21.55 -6.61
C ASN A 895 10.26 -21.80 -7.88
N ARG A 896 9.92 -21.20 -9.02
CA ARG A 896 10.72 -21.24 -10.27
C ARG A 896 11.78 -20.14 -10.35
N GLN A 897 11.84 -19.23 -9.38
CA GLN A 897 12.93 -18.24 -9.29
C GLN A 897 14.20 -18.90 -8.75
N ASP A 898 15.37 -18.38 -9.13
CA ASP A 898 16.68 -18.87 -8.65
C ASP A 898 17.05 -18.29 -7.27
N THR A 899 16.04 -18.12 -6.41
CA THR A 899 16.17 -17.65 -5.02
C THR A 899 16.63 -18.77 -4.08
N GLY A 900 17.16 -18.41 -2.91
CA GLY A 900 17.65 -19.38 -1.92
C GLY A 900 16.57 -20.35 -1.43
N PRO A 901 16.89 -21.62 -1.17
CA PRO A 901 15.93 -22.59 -0.64
C PRO A 901 15.32 -22.17 0.70
N LEU A 902 16.00 -21.36 1.53
CA LEU A 902 15.46 -20.81 2.77
C LEU A 902 14.41 -19.71 2.50
N MET A 903 14.65 -18.81 1.53
CA MET A 903 13.65 -17.84 1.09
C MET A 903 12.41 -18.57 0.53
N LYS A 904 12.61 -19.54 -0.37
CA LYS A 904 11.54 -20.37 -0.94
C LYS A 904 10.75 -21.09 0.15
N CYS A 905 11.40 -21.71 1.13
CA CYS A 905 10.71 -22.49 2.16
C CYS A 905 9.83 -21.63 3.10
N SER A 906 10.01 -20.30 3.13
CA SER A 906 9.11 -19.37 3.83
C SER A 906 7.69 -19.30 3.24
N PHE A 907 7.50 -19.81 2.02
CA PHE A 907 6.25 -19.72 1.26
C PHE A 907 5.65 -21.10 0.91
N GLU A 908 4.56 -21.45 1.62
CA GLU A 908 3.63 -22.58 1.39
C GLU A 908 4.19 -24.02 1.42
N GLU A 909 5.23 -24.33 0.65
CA GLU A 909 5.69 -25.69 0.37
C GLU A 909 7.02 -26.03 1.08
N THR A 910 7.22 -25.42 2.25
CA THR A 910 8.40 -25.48 3.13
C THR A 910 9.19 -26.79 3.10
N VAL A 911 8.52 -27.91 3.40
CA VAL A 911 9.21 -29.21 3.55
C VAL A 911 9.55 -29.84 2.21
N ASP A 912 8.75 -29.57 1.18
CA ASP A 912 8.94 -30.14 -0.16
C ASP A 912 10.10 -29.43 -0.87
N VAL A 913 10.22 -28.10 -0.70
CA VAL A 913 11.40 -27.31 -1.08
C VAL A 913 12.68 -27.80 -0.40
N LEU A 914 12.66 -28.00 0.93
CA LEU A 914 13.87 -28.44 1.67
C LEU A 914 14.29 -29.87 1.31
N MET A 915 13.35 -30.76 0.98
CA MET A 915 13.65 -32.11 0.47
C MET A 915 14.19 -32.07 -0.96
N GLU A 916 13.72 -31.15 -1.81
CA GLU A 916 14.28 -30.95 -3.15
C GLU A 916 15.71 -30.41 -3.08
N ALA A 917 15.92 -29.32 -2.33
CA ALA A 917 17.23 -28.68 -2.13
C ALA A 917 18.29 -29.65 -1.57
N SER A 918 17.94 -30.41 -0.52
CA SER A 918 18.85 -31.41 0.05
C SER A 918 19.09 -32.62 -0.86
N SER A 919 18.20 -32.90 -1.82
CA SER A 919 18.43 -33.96 -2.82
C SER A 919 19.37 -33.53 -3.96
N HIS A 920 19.54 -32.24 -4.19
CA HIS A 920 20.44 -31.67 -5.21
C HIS A 920 21.75 -31.13 -4.63
N GLY A 921 21.81 -30.85 -3.31
CA GLY A 921 22.93 -30.12 -2.71
C GLY A 921 22.87 -28.61 -2.96
N GLU A 922 21.68 -28.03 -3.06
CA GLU A 922 21.50 -26.58 -3.26
C GLU A 922 22.12 -25.77 -2.11
N VAL A 923 22.91 -24.75 -2.46
CA VAL A 923 23.57 -23.84 -1.52
C VAL A 923 22.80 -22.52 -1.46
N ASP A 924 22.47 -22.07 -0.24
CA ASP A 924 21.78 -20.80 -0.01
C ASP A 924 22.82 -19.66 0.16
N PRO A 925 22.73 -18.55 -0.59
CA PRO A 925 23.69 -17.46 -0.52
C PRO A 925 23.43 -16.47 0.64
N MET A 926 22.31 -16.59 1.38
CA MET A 926 21.94 -15.75 2.53
C MET A 926 21.88 -14.23 2.20
N LYS A 927 21.47 -13.88 0.98
CA LYS A 927 21.33 -12.47 0.50
C LYS A 927 19.90 -11.95 0.56
N GLY A 928 18.93 -12.81 0.81
CA GLY A 928 17.51 -12.48 0.97
C GLY A 928 17.17 -12.03 2.38
N VAL A 929 16.14 -11.19 2.48
CA VAL A 929 15.66 -10.65 3.76
C VAL A 929 15.15 -11.76 4.69
N SER A 930 14.33 -12.68 4.17
CA SER A 930 13.82 -13.82 4.96
C SER A 930 14.91 -14.77 5.45
N GLU A 931 15.99 -14.94 4.69
CA GLU A 931 17.09 -15.86 5.00
C GLU A 931 17.80 -15.38 6.28
N ASN A 932 18.17 -14.10 6.31
CA ASN A 932 18.79 -13.44 7.46
C ASN A 932 17.85 -13.38 8.69
N ILE A 933 16.55 -13.11 8.50
CA ILE A 933 15.56 -13.12 9.59
C ILE A 933 15.40 -14.51 10.22
N MET A 934 15.49 -15.61 9.45
CA MET A 934 15.46 -16.97 10.02
C MET A 934 16.68 -17.25 10.91
N LEU A 935 17.85 -16.73 10.53
CA LEU A 935 19.11 -16.90 11.27
C LEU A 935 19.28 -15.91 12.43
N GLY A 936 18.48 -14.84 12.49
CA GLY A 936 18.62 -13.76 13.47
C GLY A 936 19.78 -12.80 13.16
N GLN A 937 20.18 -12.72 11.89
CA GLN A 937 21.21 -11.81 11.40
C GLN A 937 20.60 -10.48 10.93
N LEU A 938 21.42 -9.42 10.90
CA LEU A 938 21.00 -8.14 10.30
C LEU A 938 20.74 -8.35 8.81
N ALA A 939 19.53 -8.05 8.34
CA ALA A 939 19.19 -8.20 6.93
C ALA A 939 19.84 -7.10 6.09
N PRO A 940 20.35 -7.39 4.87
CA PRO A 940 20.99 -6.42 3.99
C PRO A 940 19.95 -5.50 3.31
N ALA A 941 19.26 -4.69 4.11
CA ALA A 941 18.07 -3.91 3.75
C ALA A 941 18.02 -2.62 4.57
N GLY A 942 17.69 -1.48 3.93
CA GLY A 942 17.58 -0.18 4.63
C GLY A 942 18.86 0.20 5.39
N THR A 943 18.73 0.33 6.71
CA THR A 943 19.82 0.58 7.67
C THR A 943 20.92 -0.49 7.63
N GLY A 944 20.59 -1.74 7.34
CA GLY A 944 21.56 -2.84 7.17
C GLY A 944 22.18 -2.95 5.77
N CYS A 945 21.96 -1.99 4.88
CA CYS A 945 22.50 -2.03 3.51
C CYS A 945 24.02 -1.67 3.43
N PHE A 946 24.61 -1.20 4.53
CA PHE A 946 26.00 -0.74 4.61
C PHE A 946 26.62 -1.04 5.99
N ASP A 947 27.94 -1.22 6.01
CA ASP A 947 28.71 -1.39 7.26
C ASP A 947 29.23 -0.05 7.80
N LEU A 948 29.28 0.10 9.12
CA LEU A 948 29.87 1.25 9.81
C LEU A 948 31.30 0.95 10.28
N LEU A 949 32.25 1.79 9.86
CA LEU A 949 33.67 1.70 10.26
C LEU A 949 34.12 2.97 10.99
N LEU A 950 34.80 2.81 12.12
CA LEU A 950 35.30 3.93 12.92
C LEU A 950 36.55 4.56 12.27
N ASP A 951 36.46 5.82 11.84
CA ASP A 951 37.62 6.55 11.33
C ASP A 951 38.61 6.93 12.44
N ARG A 952 39.77 6.28 12.41
CA ARG A 952 40.93 6.54 13.29
C ARG A 952 41.66 7.86 12.99
N ARG A 953 41.27 8.60 11.96
CA ARG A 953 41.81 9.93 11.62
C ARG A 953 41.04 11.08 12.27
N VAL A 954 39.74 10.89 12.49
CA VAL A 954 38.84 11.89 13.11
C VAL A 954 38.78 11.72 14.62
N SER A 955 38.93 10.48 15.12
CA SER A 955 39.02 10.21 16.56
C SER A 955 40.39 10.65 17.12
N PRO A 956 40.44 11.43 18.22
CA PRO A 956 41.71 11.78 18.87
C PRO A 956 42.39 10.52 19.43
N PRO A 957 43.73 10.51 19.58
CA PRO A 957 44.46 9.34 20.08
C PRO A 957 43.98 8.98 21.49
N VAL A 958 43.26 7.87 21.60
CA VAL A 958 42.67 7.38 22.85
C VAL A 958 43.79 7.14 23.87
N ARG A 959 43.87 7.98 24.90
CA ARG A 959 44.71 7.73 26.07
C ARG A 959 44.24 6.42 26.69
N ARG A 960 45.07 5.37 26.60
CA ARG A 960 44.83 4.13 27.33
C ARG A 960 44.72 4.47 28.83
N PRO A 961 43.75 3.91 29.57
CA PRO A 961 43.70 4.09 31.00
C PRO A 961 44.97 3.47 31.62
N THR A 962 45.82 4.33 32.18
CA THR A 962 46.96 3.89 32.98
C THR A 962 46.44 3.15 34.21
N ARG A 963 46.87 1.90 34.41
CA ARG A 963 46.59 1.16 35.65
C ARG A 963 47.05 2.01 36.83
N ALA A 964 46.14 2.33 37.75
CA ALA A 964 46.53 2.93 39.02
C ALA A 964 47.32 1.92 39.85
N GLY A 965 48.44 2.35 40.44
CA GLY A 965 49.19 1.55 41.43
C GLY A 965 50.65 1.27 41.13
N SER A 966 51.50 2.30 40.97
CA SER A 966 52.92 2.23 41.36
C SER A 966 53.58 3.62 41.43
N LEU A 967 53.99 4.00 42.65
CA LEU A 967 55.14 4.84 43.03
C LEU A 967 55.59 6.04 42.16
N LEU A 968 55.56 7.23 42.79
CA LEU A 968 56.55 8.32 42.73
C LEU A 968 57.44 8.46 41.46
N ASP A 969 57.15 9.48 40.64
CA ASP A 969 58.18 10.17 39.85
C ASP A 969 57.98 11.69 39.98
N THR A 970 58.81 12.33 40.80
CA THR A 970 58.75 13.78 41.09
C THR A 970 59.62 14.56 40.12
N ARG A 971 59.04 15.06 39.02
CA ARG A 971 59.71 15.98 38.09
C ARG A 971 58.85 17.21 37.79
N PRO A 972 59.44 18.42 37.79
CA PRO A 972 58.71 19.63 37.40
C PRO A 972 58.39 19.62 35.89
N PRO A 973 57.33 20.32 35.45
CA PRO A 973 56.97 20.40 34.04
C PRO A 973 58.01 21.19 33.24
N GLY A 974 58.55 20.56 32.18
CA GLY A 974 59.41 21.24 31.21
C GLY A 974 58.63 22.24 30.33
N PRO A 975 59.29 23.25 29.74
CA PRO A 975 58.64 24.26 28.92
C PRO A 975 58.08 23.68 27.61
N PRO A 976 57.03 24.31 27.03
CA PRO A 976 56.39 23.81 25.81
C PRO A 976 57.35 23.86 24.59
N PRO A 977 57.27 22.87 23.68
CA PRO A 977 58.12 22.82 22.49
C PRO A 977 57.79 23.98 21.53
N ARG A 978 58.84 24.60 20.96
CA ARG A 978 58.69 25.66 19.95
C ARG A 978 58.10 25.10 18.66
N ALA A 979 57.19 25.86 18.05
CA ALA A 979 56.59 25.50 16.76
C ALA A 979 57.65 25.41 15.63
N PRO A 980 57.59 24.40 14.75
CA PRO A 980 58.52 24.28 13.62
C PRO A 980 58.25 25.35 12.57
N ARG A 981 59.32 25.95 12.04
CA ARG A 981 59.25 26.86 10.88
C ARG A 981 58.90 26.04 9.61
N GLY A 982 57.87 26.45 8.88
CA GLY A 982 57.43 25.73 7.68
C GLY A 982 58.36 25.91 6.47
N PRO A 983 58.55 24.86 5.63
CA PRO A 983 59.23 24.99 4.35
C PRO A 983 58.32 25.66 3.30
N ARG A 984 58.94 26.35 2.33
CA ARG A 984 58.24 26.88 1.15
C ARG A 984 57.88 25.72 0.19
N GLY A 985 56.77 25.84 -0.53
CA GLY A 985 56.36 24.86 -1.56
C GLY A 985 57.29 24.83 -2.78
N PRO A 986 57.06 23.92 -3.73
CA PRO A 986 56.03 24.24 -4.73
C PRO A 986 55.17 23.08 -5.29
N ARG A 987 54.06 23.47 -5.94
CA ARG A 987 53.31 22.76 -7.01
C ARG A 987 52.86 21.31 -6.76
N VAL A 988 51.59 21.16 -6.39
CA VAL A 988 50.77 19.98 -6.73
C VAL A 988 49.66 20.41 -7.71
N ARG A 989 49.49 19.68 -8.82
CA ARG A 989 48.31 19.82 -9.70
C ARG A 989 47.14 19.05 -9.08
N THR A 990 46.16 19.75 -8.50
CA THR A 990 44.90 19.14 -8.05
C THR A 990 43.77 19.41 -9.04
N PHE A 991 43.43 18.42 -9.87
CA PHE A 991 42.09 18.36 -10.44
C PHE A 991 41.09 18.10 -9.30
N ARG A 992 40.15 19.02 -9.08
CA ARG A 992 39.03 18.83 -8.17
C ARG A 992 37.84 19.64 -8.66
N LEU A 993 36.84 18.99 -9.27
CA LEU A 993 35.55 19.63 -9.47
C LEU A 993 34.93 19.89 -8.10
N GLN A 994 34.58 21.15 -7.85
CA GLN A 994 33.79 21.55 -6.68
C GLN A 994 32.82 22.65 -7.12
N VAL A 995 31.68 22.24 -7.69
CA VAL A 995 30.62 23.15 -8.10
C VAL A 995 30.06 23.82 -6.84
N ARG A 996 30.27 25.15 -6.74
CA ARG A 996 29.84 25.96 -5.60
C ARG A 996 29.18 27.23 -6.12
N LEU A 997 27.95 27.08 -6.61
CA LEU A 997 27.13 28.20 -7.09
C LEU A 997 26.85 29.18 -5.95
N ARG A 998 27.49 30.35 -6.01
CA ARG A 998 27.09 31.54 -5.25
C ARG A 998 26.12 32.35 -6.11
N LEU A 999 24.86 32.42 -5.69
CA LEU A 999 23.93 33.44 -6.19
C LEU A 999 24.31 34.79 -5.55
N ASN A 1000 25.07 35.61 -6.28
CA ASN A 1000 25.24 37.02 -5.96
C ASN A 1000 24.19 37.82 -6.74
N CYS A 1001 23.18 38.36 -6.06
CA CYS A 1001 22.30 39.37 -6.67
C CYS A 1001 23.05 40.70 -6.83
N SER A 1002 23.48 41.02 -8.05
CA SER A 1002 24.00 42.33 -8.44
C SER A 1002 23.05 43.02 -9.42
N LYS A 1003 22.57 44.21 -9.08
CA LYS A 1003 21.58 44.98 -9.86
C LYS A 1003 22.17 45.48 -11.19
N HIS A 1004 21.66 44.95 -12.29
CA HIS A 1004 21.62 45.54 -13.64
C HIS A 1004 20.28 45.05 -14.25
N LYS A 1005 19.45 45.82 -14.97
CA LYS A 1005 19.69 47.03 -15.79
C LYS A 1005 20.78 46.79 -16.83
N VAL A 1006 20.52 45.90 -17.78
CA VAL A 1006 19.49 46.15 -18.81
C VAL A 1006 18.29 45.25 -18.51
#